data_AF-A0A154PDI8-F1
#
_entry.id   AF-A0A154PDI8-F1
#
_cell.length_a   1.000
_cell.length_b   1.000
_cell.length_c   1.000
_cell.angle_alpha   90.00
_cell.angle_beta   90.00
_cell.angle_gamma   90.00
#
_symmetry.space_group_name_H-M   'P 1'
#
loop_
_entity.id
_entity.type
_entity.pdbx_description
1 polymer ?
#
loop_
_entity_poly.entity_id
_entity_poly.type
_entity_poly.pdbx_seq_one_letter_code
_entity_poly.pdbx_strand_id
1 'polypeptide(L)'
;MPDRNYPKLKRPDTGHRGPKRTAMVHRLLKCYCDICTETNHTCKTDGYCFASTSLENDVPTYARRCYDKVLFFPAPDYSVWCSTNDTLRGPGNVEFVVACCDHSDYCNRELRPSFPPREAGDGPYSHRVTDYLGRVSSGGNDVTWVTWKMALTIAMPICAICVVVMVIYHIHMTKRGPDRHFPDDSTEAPDRPILGAVTIRDMLEMTTSGSGSGLPLLVQRSIARQIQLVETIGKGRFGEVWRGRWRGENVAVKIFSSREERSWFREAEIYQTVMLRHDNILGFIAADNKDNGTWTQLWLITDYHEKGSLFDYLNRSTVDTNGMIRMALSIATGLAHLHMEIVGTQGKPAIAHRDLKSKNILVKTNGTCAIGDLGLAVRHDVITDTVDIQLNNRVGTKRYMAPEVLEETINMNHFDSFKRADVYALGLILWEIARRCNVGGIHDEYQLPFYDLVPSDPTIEEMRKVVCTDRQRPSIPNRWQSIEALQVMSKVMKECWYHNAAARLTALRIKKSLGNYGAMEDLNFGIDRLREQQCSASVFRSPLALAPYVHCKSNNLDERSDVSTIEILNPLEYPQRTLSVIGVWPEQYRTTKGDIAYSITFCYFAIAITLIAYGAYKNSHVLDVLIIIVLELILTGTNFIYMYILRASKDLERVIVMMKKEIKDGTIFENEEEKCVYLPYNRLSYYYSKYAITSAFCISYLMYFVPLIELAVHFHADLGNTTRTYEMPFPLYIMFDYEHNAWLYACTYIAEFFFTYVGIIHTSIVSFEVDVVLHICGKLCIMCHRIRTIPAQPPELFEKSAKRMASSHVKLTK
;
A
#
# COMPACT_ATOMS: atom_id res chain seq x y z
N MET A 1 -17.09 77.52 -5.43
CA MET A 1 -16.23 78.70 -5.25
C MET A 1 -16.67 79.42 -4.00
N PRO A 2 -15.79 80.07 -3.23
CA PRO A 2 -14.37 79.79 -2.92
C PRO A 2 -14.24 79.67 -1.36
N ASP A 3 -13.12 79.58 -0.65
CA ASP A 3 -11.82 80.19 -0.80
C ASP A 3 -10.74 79.47 0.04
N ARG A 4 -9.50 79.58 -0.44
CA ARG A 4 -8.27 79.04 0.15
C ARG A 4 -7.81 79.88 1.35
N ASN A 5 -7.14 79.26 2.31
CA ASN A 5 -6.02 79.89 3.03
C ASN A 5 -5.03 78.84 3.58
N TYR A 6 -3.81 78.87 3.04
CA TYR A 6 -2.56 78.27 3.56
C TYR A 6 -2.03 79.15 4.72
N PRO A 7 -0.84 78.90 5.35
CA PRO A 7 0.04 77.71 5.44
C PRO A 7 0.50 77.43 6.91
N LYS A 8 1.11 76.26 7.22
CA LYS A 8 2.12 76.17 8.32
C LYS A 8 3.20 75.12 8.04
N LEU A 9 4.45 75.49 8.33
CA LEU A 9 5.69 74.71 8.22
C LEU A 9 6.44 74.77 9.57
N LYS A 10 7.20 73.70 9.87
CA LYS A 10 8.15 73.43 11.02
C LYS A 10 7.48 72.91 12.31
N ARG A 11 7.98 71.89 13.04
CA ARG A 11 9.23 71.07 13.17
C ARG A 11 8.91 69.96 14.25
N PRO A 12 9.81 69.08 14.72
CA PRO A 12 10.79 68.18 14.10
C PRO A 12 10.69 66.71 14.64
N ASP A 13 11.62 65.87 14.19
CA ASP A 13 11.85 64.44 14.46
C ASP A 13 11.87 63.95 15.92
N THR A 14 11.38 62.72 16.14
CA THR A 14 12.16 61.62 16.75
C THR A 14 11.75 60.29 16.12
N GLY A 15 12.74 59.52 15.66
CA GLY A 15 12.54 58.36 14.80
C GLY A 15 12.54 57.00 15.49
N HIS A 16 12.29 55.96 14.68
CA HIS A 16 12.93 54.66 14.79
C HIS A 16 12.98 53.99 13.40
N ARG A 17 14.19 53.56 13.02
CA ARG A 17 14.53 52.95 11.74
C ARG A 17 14.18 51.46 11.74
N GLY A 18 13.43 51.01 10.73
CA GLY A 18 13.48 49.64 10.22
C GLY A 18 14.31 49.60 8.92
N PRO A 19 15.03 48.51 8.60
CA PRO A 19 15.90 48.45 7.42
C PRO A 19 15.08 48.38 6.13
N LYS A 20 15.30 49.34 5.22
CA LYS A 20 14.75 49.34 3.86
C LYS A 20 15.46 48.24 3.06
N ARG A 21 14.71 47.26 2.54
CA ARG A 21 15.18 46.40 1.44
C ARG A 21 15.32 47.27 0.19
N THR A 22 16.55 47.49 -0.25
CA THR A 22 16.88 47.99 -1.59
C THR A 22 16.51 46.94 -2.62
N ALA A 23 15.56 47.23 -3.51
CA ALA A 23 15.31 46.44 -4.70
C ALA A 23 16.51 46.61 -5.66
N MET A 24 17.23 45.53 -5.94
CA MET A 24 18.20 45.50 -7.04
C MET A 24 17.44 45.55 -8.36
N VAL A 25 17.72 46.55 -9.19
CA VAL A 25 17.28 46.60 -10.58
C VAL A 25 18.19 45.66 -11.37
N HIS A 26 17.72 44.46 -11.72
CA HIS A 26 18.43 43.59 -12.64
C HIS A 26 18.42 44.21 -14.05
N ARG A 27 19.61 44.36 -14.65
CA ARG A 27 19.75 44.81 -16.04
C ARG A 27 19.27 43.68 -16.97
N LEU A 28 18.22 43.94 -17.75
CA LEU A 28 17.71 43.00 -18.77
C LEU A 28 18.68 42.91 -19.95
N LEU A 29 19.01 41.68 -20.36
CA LEU A 29 19.86 41.34 -21.50
C LEU A 29 19.08 41.51 -22.80
N LYS A 30 19.65 42.19 -23.81
CA LYS A 30 19.07 42.28 -25.17
C LYS A 30 19.62 41.15 -26.04
N CYS A 31 18.77 40.41 -26.74
CA CYS A 31 19.19 39.37 -27.68
C CYS A 31 18.65 39.64 -29.09
N TYR A 32 19.29 39.02 -30.08
CA TYR A 32 18.76 38.99 -31.44
C TYR A 32 17.67 37.93 -31.57
N CYS A 33 16.55 38.28 -32.18
CA CYS A 33 15.39 37.42 -32.37
C CYS A 33 14.98 37.38 -33.84
N ASP A 34 15.01 36.19 -34.44
CA ASP A 34 14.67 35.97 -35.84
C ASP A 34 13.20 36.26 -36.17
N ILE A 35 12.28 35.84 -35.29
CA ILE A 35 10.83 35.97 -35.48
C ILE A 35 10.22 37.26 -34.93
N CYS A 36 10.98 38.05 -34.17
CA CYS A 36 10.48 39.27 -33.51
C CYS A 36 10.53 40.49 -34.46
N THR A 37 9.81 40.43 -35.58
CA THR A 37 9.78 41.48 -36.61
C THR A 37 9.21 42.80 -36.09
N GLU A 38 8.24 42.74 -35.18
CA GLU A 38 7.57 43.90 -34.58
C GLU A 38 8.50 44.72 -33.66
N THR A 39 9.58 44.10 -33.16
CA THR A 39 10.57 44.73 -32.27
C THR A 39 11.94 44.85 -32.94
N ASN A 40 11.97 44.98 -34.27
CA ASN A 40 13.19 45.14 -35.08
C ASN A 40 14.22 44.01 -34.82
N HIS A 41 13.76 42.76 -34.76
CA HIS A 41 14.57 41.57 -34.49
C HIS A 41 15.32 41.59 -33.15
N THR A 42 14.75 42.27 -32.14
CA THR A 42 15.34 42.35 -30.81
C THR A 42 14.35 41.94 -29.73
N CYS A 43 14.82 41.22 -28.72
CA CYS A 43 14.03 40.85 -27.54
C CYS A 43 14.86 41.12 -26.27
N LYS A 44 14.19 41.25 -25.12
CA LYS A 44 14.84 41.48 -23.82
C LYS A 44 14.48 40.36 -22.86
N THR A 45 15.45 39.87 -22.10
CA THR A 45 15.25 38.76 -21.17
C THR A 45 16.07 38.93 -19.90
N ASP A 46 15.62 38.29 -18.82
CA ASP A 46 16.37 38.13 -17.57
C ASP A 46 17.15 36.80 -17.52
N GLY A 47 17.01 35.95 -18.54
CA GLY A 47 17.68 34.66 -18.70
C GLY A 47 18.83 34.70 -19.71
N TYR A 48 18.73 33.91 -20.79
CA TYR A 48 19.81 33.72 -21.77
C TYR A 48 19.38 34.08 -23.20
N CYS A 49 20.34 34.50 -24.01
CA CYS A 49 20.18 34.56 -25.45
C CYS A 49 20.41 33.17 -26.07
N PHE A 50 19.47 32.71 -26.88
CA PHE A 50 19.42 31.37 -27.48
C PHE A 50 19.82 31.41 -28.96
N ALA A 51 20.59 30.42 -29.41
CA ALA A 51 20.85 30.11 -30.82
C ALA A 51 20.78 28.60 -31.06
N SER A 52 20.16 28.16 -32.16
CA SER A 52 20.11 26.75 -32.55
C SER A 52 20.29 26.55 -34.04
N THR A 53 20.77 25.35 -34.40
CA THR A 53 20.86 24.87 -35.78
C THR A 53 20.10 23.55 -35.88
N SER A 54 19.13 23.47 -36.79
CA SER A 54 18.36 22.26 -37.11
C SER A 54 18.64 21.78 -38.53
N LEU A 55 18.58 20.48 -38.76
CA LEU A 55 18.66 19.87 -40.09
C LEU A 55 17.25 19.52 -40.57
N GLU A 56 16.75 20.26 -41.56
CA GLU A 56 15.48 19.97 -42.25
C GLU A 56 15.81 19.65 -43.71
N ASN A 57 15.62 18.39 -44.12
CA ASN A 57 16.01 17.87 -45.45
C ASN A 57 17.48 18.15 -45.84
N ASP A 58 18.42 17.92 -44.91
CA ASP A 58 19.87 18.21 -45.07
C ASP A 58 20.23 19.69 -45.30
N VAL A 59 19.28 20.61 -45.13
CA VAL A 59 19.53 22.05 -45.18
C VAL A 59 19.62 22.58 -43.73
N PRO A 60 20.72 23.23 -43.34
CA PRO A 60 20.85 23.81 -42.01
C PRO A 60 19.97 25.06 -41.88
N THR A 61 19.01 25.02 -40.95
CA THR A 61 18.17 26.15 -40.57
C THR A 61 18.61 26.70 -39.21
N TYR A 62 18.71 28.03 -39.09
CA TYR A 62 19.20 28.70 -37.89
C TYR A 62 18.07 29.44 -37.19
N ALA A 63 17.96 29.27 -35.87
CA ALA A 63 17.00 30.02 -35.07
C ALA A 63 17.69 30.79 -33.93
N ARG A 64 17.18 31.98 -33.59
CA ARG A 64 17.75 32.85 -32.53
C ARG A 64 16.66 33.54 -31.73
N ARG A 65 16.67 33.44 -30.41
CA ARG A 65 15.58 33.94 -29.53
C ARG A 65 16.07 34.39 -28.16
N CYS A 66 15.16 34.96 -27.37
CA CYS A 66 15.32 35.19 -25.93
C CYS A 66 14.66 34.07 -25.14
N TYR A 67 15.22 33.71 -23.99
CA TYR A 67 14.65 32.72 -23.10
C TYR A 67 14.63 33.23 -21.66
N ASP A 68 13.44 33.46 -21.10
CA ASP A 68 13.23 34.02 -19.76
C ASP A 68 13.43 32.98 -18.67
N LYS A 69 13.91 33.42 -17.49
CA LYS A 69 14.17 32.51 -16.36
C LYS A 69 12.92 31.81 -15.83
N VAL A 70 11.75 32.43 -16.00
CA VAL A 70 10.45 31.91 -15.55
C VAL A 70 10.03 30.67 -16.36
N LEU A 71 10.63 30.44 -17.53
CA LEU A 71 10.38 29.27 -18.37
C LEU A 71 11.31 28.08 -18.06
N PHE A 72 12.18 28.18 -17.05
CA PHE A 72 13.01 27.05 -16.61
C PHE A 72 12.20 26.10 -15.74
N PHE A 73 12.20 24.81 -16.07
CA PHE A 73 11.56 23.78 -15.25
C PHE A 73 12.54 22.61 -15.05
N PRO A 74 12.91 22.25 -13.79
CA PRO A 74 12.67 23.00 -12.55
C PRO A 74 13.63 24.19 -12.42
N ALA A 75 13.16 25.35 -11.94
CA ALA A 75 13.98 26.52 -11.64
C ALA A 75 14.38 26.58 -10.14
N PRO A 76 15.50 27.22 -9.75
CA PRO A 76 16.41 28.03 -10.58
C PRO A 76 17.88 27.54 -10.47
N ASP A 77 18.62 27.33 -11.55
CA ASP A 77 19.55 28.37 -12.03
C ASP A 77 20.10 28.09 -13.45
N TYR A 78 19.69 27.01 -14.12
CA TYR A 78 20.16 26.65 -15.47
C TYR A 78 19.09 25.86 -16.26
N SER A 79 18.93 26.19 -17.53
CA SER A 79 18.10 25.39 -18.46
C SER A 79 18.89 24.18 -18.95
N VAL A 80 18.32 22.97 -18.86
CA VAL A 80 18.90 21.73 -19.43
C VAL A 80 19.30 21.91 -20.90
N TRP A 81 18.57 22.76 -21.63
CA TRP A 81 18.79 22.99 -23.06
C TRP A 81 20.04 23.83 -23.36
N CYS A 82 20.58 24.52 -22.35
CA CYS A 82 21.81 25.30 -22.46
C CYS A 82 23.05 24.55 -21.94
N SER A 83 22.90 23.30 -21.47
CA SER A 83 23.97 22.50 -20.85
C SER A 83 24.54 21.40 -21.75
N THR A 84 23.90 21.11 -22.89
CA THR A 84 24.27 19.98 -23.75
C THR A 84 24.98 20.46 -25.01
N ASN A 85 26.23 20.05 -25.21
CA ASN A 85 26.93 20.17 -26.50
C ASN A 85 26.53 19.06 -27.49
N ASP A 86 25.53 18.23 -27.14
CA ASP A 86 25.06 17.09 -27.92
C ASP A 86 23.87 17.42 -28.84
N THR A 87 23.66 16.54 -29.82
CA THR A 87 22.51 16.59 -30.73
C THR A 87 21.22 16.21 -30.00
N LEU A 88 20.27 17.14 -29.93
CA LEU A 88 18.95 16.95 -29.34
C LEU A 88 17.95 16.51 -30.41
N ARG A 89 17.02 15.61 -30.06
CA ARG A 89 15.94 15.14 -30.95
C ARG A 89 14.60 15.74 -30.55
N GLY A 90 13.99 16.46 -31.49
CA GLY A 90 12.69 17.10 -31.32
C GLY A 90 11.51 16.28 -31.87
N PRO A 91 10.27 16.76 -31.65
CA PRO A 91 9.07 16.19 -32.27
C PRO A 91 9.24 16.17 -33.80
N GLY A 92 9.03 15.00 -34.43
CA GLY A 92 9.15 14.84 -35.89
C GLY A 92 10.52 14.38 -36.40
N ASN A 93 11.38 13.79 -35.55
CA ASN A 93 12.73 13.30 -35.92
C ASN A 93 13.72 14.39 -36.42
N VAL A 94 13.46 15.65 -36.11
CA VAL A 94 14.37 16.75 -36.44
C VAL A 94 15.49 16.80 -35.40
N GLU A 95 16.74 16.68 -35.87
CA GLU A 95 17.95 16.81 -35.06
C GLU A 95 18.36 18.29 -35.00
N PHE A 96 18.66 18.79 -33.80
CA PHE A 96 19.09 20.17 -33.59
C PHE A 96 20.17 20.29 -32.50
N VAL A 97 21.03 21.30 -32.63
CA VAL A 97 22.07 21.64 -31.65
C VAL A 97 21.80 23.05 -31.13
N VAL A 98 21.96 23.26 -29.82
CA VAL A 98 21.64 24.51 -29.13
C VAL A 98 22.89 25.11 -28.48
N ALA A 99 23.00 26.44 -28.48
CA ALA A 99 23.97 27.20 -27.72
C ALA A 99 23.32 28.41 -27.06
N CYS A 100 23.69 28.71 -25.82
CA CYS A 100 23.17 29.84 -25.05
C CYS A 100 24.30 30.76 -24.56
N CYS A 101 24.00 32.04 -24.36
CA CYS A 101 24.95 33.02 -23.81
C CYS A 101 24.25 34.11 -23.00
N ASP A 102 24.93 34.67 -22.01
CA ASP A 102 24.47 35.76 -21.13
C ASP A 102 25.50 36.89 -20.93
N HIS A 103 26.69 36.76 -21.53
CA HIS A 103 27.84 37.62 -21.21
C HIS A 103 27.73 39.06 -21.76
N SER A 104 26.95 39.30 -22.81
CA SER A 104 26.79 40.63 -23.42
C SER A 104 25.51 40.77 -24.24
N ASP A 105 25.03 42.02 -24.40
CA ASP A 105 23.89 42.31 -25.27
C ASP A 105 24.21 41.85 -26.71
N TYR A 106 23.29 41.08 -27.31
CA TYR A 106 23.34 40.48 -28.65
C TYR A 106 24.38 39.35 -28.84
N CYS A 107 24.84 38.71 -27.77
CA CYS A 107 25.83 37.63 -27.85
C CYS A 107 25.41 36.46 -28.78
N ASN A 108 24.12 36.22 -29.00
CA ASN A 108 23.63 35.15 -29.87
C ASN A 108 23.71 35.45 -31.38
N ARG A 109 24.14 36.65 -31.80
CA ARG A 109 24.35 36.96 -33.24
C ARG A 109 25.45 36.13 -33.87
N GLU A 110 26.52 35.87 -33.11
CA GLU A 110 27.74 35.22 -33.59
C GLU A 110 27.76 33.72 -33.29
N LEU A 111 26.85 33.23 -32.42
CA LEU A 111 26.68 31.82 -32.17
C LEU A 111 26.20 31.07 -33.41
N ARG A 112 26.94 30.02 -33.77
CA ARG A 112 26.63 29.07 -34.85
C ARG A 112 26.91 27.64 -34.36
N PRO A 113 25.99 27.04 -33.60
CA PRO A 113 26.15 25.65 -33.18
C PRO A 113 26.20 24.74 -34.42
N SER A 114 27.18 23.84 -34.49
CA SER A 114 27.38 22.91 -35.60
C SER A 114 27.30 21.47 -35.12
N PHE A 115 26.74 20.58 -35.93
CA PHE A 115 26.72 19.14 -35.64
C PHE A 115 28.15 18.59 -35.56
N PRO A 116 28.44 17.65 -34.63
CA PRO A 116 29.74 17.00 -34.57
C PRO A 116 30.04 16.25 -35.89
N PRO A 117 31.30 16.29 -36.37
CA PRO A 117 31.66 15.67 -37.64
C PRO A 117 31.44 14.15 -37.59
N ARG A 118 30.76 13.60 -38.60
CA ARG A 118 30.69 12.16 -38.82
C ARG A 118 32.04 11.68 -39.35
N GLU A 119 32.77 10.89 -38.56
CA GLU A 119 33.99 10.22 -39.04
C GLU A 119 33.61 9.17 -40.09
N ALA A 120 33.91 9.49 -41.36
CA ALA A 120 34.00 8.54 -42.46
C ALA A 120 35.44 8.01 -42.52
N GLY A 121 35.59 6.71 -42.76
CA GLY A 121 36.87 5.99 -42.67
C GLY A 121 37.92 6.33 -43.73
N ASP A 122 39.08 5.69 -43.50
CA ASP A 122 40.30 5.53 -44.32
C ASP A 122 41.34 6.67 -44.34
N GLY A 123 42.59 6.32 -43.99
CA GLY A 123 43.77 7.19 -43.82
C GLY A 123 44.46 7.62 -45.14
N PRO A 124 45.80 7.74 -45.25
CA PRO A 124 46.88 7.93 -44.26
C PRO A 124 47.63 9.28 -44.48
N TYR A 125 48.56 9.64 -43.57
CA TYR A 125 49.69 10.61 -43.67
C TYR A 125 49.79 11.64 -42.52
N SER A 126 50.65 11.28 -41.56
CA SER A 126 51.80 12.06 -41.04
C SER A 126 51.80 13.60 -41.17
N HIS A 127 51.85 14.31 -40.04
CA HIS A 127 53.08 15.01 -39.64
C HIS A 127 53.10 15.47 -38.17
N ARG A 128 53.97 14.81 -37.39
CA ARG A 128 54.95 15.36 -36.42
C ARG A 128 54.57 16.61 -35.60
N VAL A 129 54.46 16.41 -34.29
CA VAL A 129 55.38 17.03 -33.32
C VAL A 129 55.78 15.98 -32.28
N THR A 130 56.85 15.26 -32.57
CA THR A 130 57.73 14.68 -31.54
C THR A 130 58.64 15.81 -31.06
N ASP A 131 58.59 16.15 -29.79
CA ASP A 131 59.76 16.07 -28.92
C ASP A 131 59.34 16.50 -27.51
N TYR A 132 59.38 15.58 -26.56
CA TYR A 132 59.98 15.74 -25.25
C TYR A 132 59.69 14.46 -24.46
N LEU A 133 60.76 13.73 -24.18
CA LEU A 133 60.87 12.62 -23.22
C LEU A 133 60.49 11.23 -23.73
N GLY A 134 61.43 10.66 -24.50
CA GLY A 134 61.63 9.22 -24.55
C GLY A 134 62.29 8.64 -23.28
N ARG A 135 62.29 7.29 -23.25
CA ARG A 135 62.82 6.33 -22.26
C ARG A 135 61.85 6.08 -21.09
N VAL A 136 61.14 4.95 -21.04
CA VAL A 136 61.70 3.60 -20.86
C VAL A 136 60.87 2.56 -21.62
N SER A 137 61.53 1.81 -22.51
CA SER A 137 61.01 0.54 -23.04
C SER A 137 61.17 -0.58 -22.02
N SER A 138 60.23 -1.52 -22.08
CA SER A 138 60.41 -2.98 -22.05
C SER A 138 59.63 -3.67 -20.93
N GLY A 139 58.71 -4.58 -21.31
CA GLY A 139 58.01 -5.47 -20.39
C GLY A 139 56.51 -5.71 -20.66
N GLY A 140 56.08 -5.75 -21.92
CA GLY A 140 54.78 -6.32 -22.27
C GLY A 140 54.85 -7.84 -22.09
N ASN A 141 54.26 -8.36 -21.01
CA ASN A 141 53.58 -9.66 -20.89
C ASN A 141 53.21 -10.06 -19.44
N ASP A 142 53.55 -9.27 -18.40
CA ASP A 142 53.33 -9.73 -17.01
C ASP A 142 51.99 -9.30 -16.39
N VAL A 143 51.30 -8.28 -16.93
CA VAL A 143 50.11 -7.72 -16.25
C VAL A 143 48.84 -8.53 -16.50
N THR A 144 48.71 -9.20 -17.65
CA THR A 144 47.55 -10.07 -17.90
C THR A 144 47.69 -11.41 -17.16
N TRP A 145 48.90 -11.96 -17.04
CA TRP A 145 49.12 -13.29 -16.45
C TRP A 145 49.01 -13.33 -14.92
N VAL A 146 49.33 -12.22 -14.24
CA VAL A 146 49.20 -12.08 -12.77
C VAL A 146 47.74 -11.89 -12.35
N THR A 147 46.91 -11.24 -13.17
CA THR A 147 45.55 -10.82 -12.79
C THR A 147 44.53 -11.97 -12.81
N TRP A 148 44.60 -12.87 -13.80
CA TRP A 148 43.74 -14.07 -13.83
C TRP A 148 44.11 -15.09 -12.74
N LYS A 149 45.41 -15.21 -12.40
CA LYS A 149 45.85 -16.09 -11.31
C LYS A 149 45.36 -15.60 -9.95
N MET A 150 45.33 -14.28 -9.69
CA MET A 150 44.80 -13.71 -8.45
C MET A 150 43.27 -13.85 -8.31
N ALA A 151 42.53 -13.68 -9.42
CA ALA A 151 41.08 -13.89 -9.42
C ALA A 151 40.71 -15.36 -9.19
N LEU A 152 41.44 -16.29 -9.81
CA LEU A 152 41.23 -17.73 -9.61
C LEU A 152 41.68 -18.23 -8.23
N THR A 153 42.77 -17.69 -7.66
CA THR A 153 43.23 -18.08 -6.31
C THR A 153 42.33 -17.59 -5.19
N ILE A 154 41.49 -16.57 -5.41
CA ILE A 154 40.49 -16.08 -4.44
C ILE A 154 39.13 -16.75 -4.68
N ALA A 155 38.69 -16.89 -5.94
CA ALA A 155 37.40 -17.48 -6.27
C ALA A 155 37.32 -18.99 -6.00
N MET A 156 38.40 -19.74 -6.27
CA MET A 156 38.43 -21.20 -6.04
C MET A 156 38.28 -21.62 -4.57
N PRO A 157 38.98 -21.04 -3.58
CA PRO A 157 38.78 -21.41 -2.18
C PRO A 157 37.39 -20.98 -1.67
N ILE A 158 36.83 -19.86 -2.15
CA ILE A 158 35.47 -19.45 -1.79
C ILE A 158 34.44 -20.45 -2.35
N CYS A 159 34.57 -20.84 -3.62
CA CYS A 159 33.70 -21.85 -4.22
C CYS A 159 33.86 -23.22 -3.54
N ALA A 160 35.09 -23.62 -3.20
CA ALA A 160 35.36 -24.86 -2.48
C ALA A 160 34.77 -24.84 -1.07
N ILE A 161 34.84 -23.73 -0.35
CA ILE A 161 34.19 -23.56 0.97
C ILE A 161 32.68 -23.63 0.82
N CYS A 162 32.09 -22.99 -0.20
CA CYS A 162 30.65 -23.07 -0.45
C CYS A 162 30.18 -24.49 -0.78
N VAL A 163 30.94 -25.24 -1.58
CA VAL A 163 30.65 -26.64 -1.90
C VAL A 163 30.84 -27.53 -0.68
N VAL A 164 31.88 -27.33 0.13
CA VAL A 164 32.08 -28.08 1.39
C VAL A 164 30.96 -27.78 2.38
N VAL A 165 30.51 -26.54 2.51
CA VAL A 165 29.36 -26.17 3.36
C VAL A 165 28.07 -26.80 2.82
N MET A 166 27.85 -26.80 1.51
CA MET A 166 26.71 -27.48 0.90
C MET A 166 26.76 -28.99 1.09
N VAL A 167 27.92 -29.62 0.95
CA VAL A 167 28.10 -31.07 1.16
C VAL A 167 27.97 -31.43 2.64
N ILE A 168 28.51 -30.63 3.56
CA ILE A 168 28.29 -30.80 5.01
C ILE A 168 26.82 -30.64 5.35
N TYR A 169 26.13 -29.65 4.78
CA TYR A 169 24.69 -29.45 4.92
C TYR A 169 23.90 -30.63 4.36
N HIS A 170 24.29 -31.14 3.20
CA HIS A 170 23.66 -32.29 2.56
C HIS A 170 23.90 -33.59 3.33
N ILE A 171 25.09 -33.80 3.89
CA ILE A 171 25.45 -34.92 4.77
C ILE A 171 24.75 -34.81 6.13
N HIS A 172 24.57 -33.59 6.66
CA HIS A 172 23.79 -33.34 7.87
C HIS A 172 22.30 -33.61 7.66
N MET A 173 21.78 -33.30 6.48
CA MET A 173 20.40 -33.57 6.08
C MET A 173 20.17 -35.06 5.80
N THR A 174 21.13 -35.76 5.17
CA THR A 174 21.01 -37.21 4.90
C THR A 174 21.26 -38.08 6.14
N LYS A 175 22.01 -37.60 7.15
CA LYS A 175 22.16 -38.28 8.46
C LYS A 175 20.99 -38.04 9.43
N ARG A 176 19.99 -37.24 9.07
CA ARG A 176 18.77 -36.99 9.88
C ARG A 176 17.48 -37.42 9.17
N GLY A 177 17.48 -38.59 8.54
CA GLY A 177 16.26 -39.29 8.14
C GLY A 177 16.32 -40.75 8.59
N PRO A 178 15.34 -41.26 9.36
CA PRO A 178 15.20 -42.69 9.64
C PRO A 178 14.65 -43.41 8.40
N ASP A 179 15.16 -44.62 8.19
CA ASP A 179 14.70 -45.61 7.21
C ASP A 179 13.19 -45.73 7.13
N ARG A 180 12.64 -45.59 5.92
CA ARG A 180 11.47 -46.36 5.49
C ARG A 180 11.74 -46.93 4.10
N HIS A 181 12.17 -48.18 4.11
CA HIS A 181 12.04 -49.11 3.00
C HIS A 181 10.56 -49.25 2.61
N PHE A 182 10.23 -49.10 1.34
CA PHE A 182 9.18 -49.89 0.67
C PHE A 182 9.63 -50.18 -0.77
N PRO A 183 9.36 -51.37 -1.30
CA PRO A 183 9.99 -51.90 -2.48
C PRO A 183 9.36 -51.37 -3.77
N ASP A 184 10.19 -51.40 -4.80
CA ASP A 184 9.84 -51.28 -6.21
C ASP A 184 8.96 -52.48 -6.60
N ASP A 185 7.79 -52.22 -7.19
CA ASP A 185 7.27 -53.15 -8.17
C ASP A 185 6.50 -52.40 -9.27
N SER A 186 6.92 -52.71 -10.47
CA SER A 186 6.47 -52.18 -11.74
C SER A 186 5.09 -52.72 -12.14
N THR A 187 4.46 -51.96 -13.06
CA THR A 187 3.49 -52.39 -14.10
C THR A 187 1.98 -52.13 -13.83
N GLU A 188 1.36 -51.56 -14.87
CA GLU A 188 -0.08 -51.43 -15.21
C GLU A 188 -0.84 -50.14 -14.76
N ALA A 189 -1.23 -49.35 -15.77
CA ALA A 189 -2.29 -48.32 -15.74
C ALA A 189 -3.70 -48.99 -15.73
N PRO A 190 -4.88 -48.30 -15.64
CA PRO A 190 -5.19 -46.86 -15.72
C PRO A 190 -6.29 -46.32 -14.72
N ASP A 191 -6.61 -45.03 -14.87
CA ASP A 191 -7.87 -44.31 -14.48
C ASP A 191 -8.26 -44.12 -13.00
N ARG A 192 -7.85 -42.99 -12.39
CA ARG A 192 -8.63 -42.23 -11.36
C ARG A 192 -8.25 -40.73 -11.35
N PRO A 193 -9.19 -39.80 -11.04
CA PRO A 193 -9.03 -38.36 -11.28
C PRO A 193 -8.06 -37.70 -10.30
N ILE A 194 -7.10 -36.96 -10.86
CA ILE A 194 -6.09 -36.18 -10.13
C ILE A 194 -6.71 -34.82 -9.75
N LEU A 195 -7.38 -34.78 -8.59
CA LEU A 195 -7.41 -33.70 -7.58
C LEU A 195 -8.60 -33.95 -6.63
N GLY A 196 -8.32 -34.60 -5.49
CA GLY A 196 -9.27 -34.69 -4.39
C GLY A 196 -9.34 -33.37 -3.61
N ALA A 197 -10.56 -32.88 -3.39
CA ALA A 197 -10.96 -31.92 -2.35
C ALA A 197 -10.17 -30.58 -2.24
N VAL A 198 -10.17 -29.77 -3.31
CA VAL A 198 -9.82 -28.34 -3.20
C VAL A 198 -11.11 -27.53 -3.20
N THR A 199 -11.38 -26.76 -2.15
CA THR A 199 -12.58 -25.92 -2.04
C THR A 199 -12.51 -24.73 -3.00
N ILE A 200 -13.65 -24.09 -3.33
CA ILE A 200 -13.65 -22.89 -4.18
C ILE A 200 -12.80 -21.79 -3.55
N ARG A 201 -12.84 -21.69 -2.22
CA ARG A 201 -12.06 -20.74 -1.42
C ARG A 201 -10.55 -20.97 -1.57
N ASP A 202 -10.09 -22.21 -1.52
CA ASP A 202 -8.67 -22.54 -1.66
C ASP A 202 -8.13 -22.20 -3.06
N MET A 203 -8.92 -22.44 -4.12
CA MET A 203 -8.52 -22.04 -5.47
C MET A 203 -8.45 -20.51 -5.65
N LEU A 204 -9.38 -19.77 -5.02
CA LEU A 204 -9.38 -18.31 -5.05
C LEU A 204 -8.20 -17.73 -4.27
N GLU A 205 -7.84 -18.30 -3.10
CA GLU A 205 -6.71 -17.86 -2.29
C GLU A 205 -5.35 -18.20 -2.93
N MET A 206 -5.24 -19.30 -3.70
CA MET A 206 -4.02 -19.67 -4.44
C MET A 206 -3.81 -18.85 -5.73
N THR A 207 -4.84 -18.17 -6.26
CA THR A 207 -4.77 -17.45 -7.54
C THR A 207 -4.74 -15.93 -7.42
N THR A 208 -4.82 -15.37 -6.20
CA THR A 208 -4.82 -13.91 -5.94
C THR A 208 -3.47 -13.19 -6.12
N SER A 209 -2.45 -13.82 -6.72
CA SER A 209 -1.11 -13.21 -6.88
C SER A 209 -0.95 -12.20 -8.04
N GLY A 210 -2.03 -11.73 -8.67
CA GLY A 210 -1.94 -10.51 -9.48
C GLY A 210 -2.96 -10.34 -10.61
N SER A 211 -3.61 -9.17 -10.61
CA SER A 211 -4.27 -8.49 -11.74
C SER A 211 -5.79 -8.65 -11.96
N GLY A 212 -6.55 -9.40 -11.14
CA GLY A 212 -8.02 -9.37 -11.24
C GLY A 212 -8.77 -10.07 -10.11
N SER A 213 -10.03 -9.68 -9.86
CA SER A 213 -10.96 -10.43 -9.00
C SER A 213 -11.55 -11.60 -9.80
N GLY A 214 -11.23 -12.83 -9.39
CA GLY A 214 -11.75 -14.06 -10.00
C GLY A 214 -10.63 -15.02 -10.43
N LEU A 215 -11.01 -16.20 -10.94
CA LEU A 215 -10.06 -17.19 -11.45
C LEU A 215 -9.40 -16.72 -12.77
N PRO A 216 -8.19 -17.18 -13.13
CA PRO A 216 -7.52 -16.81 -14.39
C PRO A 216 -8.37 -17.06 -15.64
N LEU A 217 -8.26 -16.19 -16.66
CA LEU A 217 -9.07 -16.21 -17.91
C LEU A 217 -9.14 -17.59 -18.61
N LEU A 218 -8.09 -18.40 -18.54
CA LEU A 218 -8.05 -19.75 -19.14
C LEU A 218 -8.84 -20.80 -18.34
N VAL A 219 -9.07 -20.58 -17.05
CA VAL A 219 -9.94 -21.43 -16.21
C VAL A 219 -11.40 -21.02 -16.39
N GLN A 220 -11.69 -19.74 -16.66
CA GLN A 220 -13.06 -19.22 -16.77
C GLN A 220 -13.87 -19.82 -17.92
N ARG A 221 -13.27 -20.16 -19.08
CA ARG A 221 -13.96 -20.66 -20.30
C ARG A 221 -14.47 -22.12 -20.26
N SER A 222 -14.49 -22.75 -19.08
CA SER A 222 -14.96 -24.14 -18.93
C SER A 222 -15.84 -24.36 -17.70
N ILE A 223 -16.12 -23.31 -16.93
CA ILE A 223 -16.78 -23.43 -15.63
C ILE A 223 -18.28 -23.69 -15.82
N ALA A 224 -18.93 -23.00 -16.76
CA ALA A 224 -20.36 -23.18 -17.04
C ALA A 224 -20.71 -24.62 -17.48
N ARG A 225 -19.76 -25.34 -18.09
CA ARG A 225 -19.92 -26.76 -18.44
C ARG A 225 -19.93 -27.68 -17.22
N GLN A 226 -19.22 -27.30 -16.16
CA GLN A 226 -19.10 -28.08 -14.92
C GLN A 226 -20.20 -27.76 -13.89
N ILE A 227 -20.95 -26.68 -14.09
CA ILE A 227 -22.03 -26.27 -13.19
C ILE A 227 -23.33 -26.96 -13.58
N GLN A 228 -23.94 -27.60 -12.59
CA GLN A 228 -25.31 -28.10 -12.65
C GLN A 228 -26.26 -27.04 -12.10
N LEU A 229 -27.20 -26.54 -12.91
CA LEU A 229 -28.28 -25.68 -12.44
C LEU A 229 -29.27 -26.51 -11.60
N VAL A 230 -29.66 -25.97 -10.45
CA VAL A 230 -30.54 -26.68 -9.50
C VAL A 230 -31.94 -26.06 -9.52
N GLU A 231 -32.06 -24.78 -9.18
CA GLU A 231 -33.36 -24.10 -9.12
C GLU A 231 -33.22 -22.61 -9.45
N THR A 232 -34.28 -22.00 -9.98
CA THR A 232 -34.35 -20.56 -10.20
C THR A 232 -34.62 -19.85 -8.88
N ILE A 233 -33.72 -18.96 -8.46
CA ILE A 233 -33.83 -18.23 -7.18
C ILE A 233 -34.32 -16.79 -7.36
N GLY A 234 -34.26 -16.24 -8.58
CA GLY A 234 -34.81 -14.91 -8.85
C GLY A 234 -34.82 -14.57 -10.34
N LYS A 235 -35.67 -13.60 -10.70
CA LYS A 235 -35.65 -12.97 -12.03
C LYS A 235 -35.24 -11.51 -11.85
N GLY A 236 -34.08 -11.16 -12.39
CA GLY A 236 -33.53 -9.81 -12.36
C GLY A 236 -33.99 -8.97 -13.55
N ARG A 237 -33.46 -7.75 -13.67
CA ARG A 237 -33.77 -6.83 -14.78
C ARG A 237 -33.30 -7.32 -16.15
N PHE A 238 -32.17 -8.04 -16.17
CA PHE A 238 -31.44 -8.42 -17.38
C PHE A 238 -31.21 -9.93 -17.50
N GLY A 239 -31.89 -10.74 -16.69
CA GLY A 239 -31.61 -12.18 -16.67
C GLY A 239 -32.20 -12.93 -15.49
N GLU A 240 -32.12 -14.25 -15.56
CA GLU A 240 -32.60 -15.16 -14.51
C GLU A 240 -31.42 -15.59 -13.63
N VAL A 241 -31.62 -15.59 -12.31
CA VAL A 241 -30.63 -16.03 -11.33
C VAL A 241 -31.00 -17.43 -10.85
N TRP A 242 -30.04 -18.33 -10.95
CA TRP A 242 -30.16 -19.73 -10.60
C TRP A 242 -29.22 -20.07 -9.45
N ARG A 243 -29.63 -20.97 -8.56
CA ARG A 243 -28.70 -21.71 -7.72
C ARG A 243 -28.10 -22.83 -8.57
N GLY A 244 -26.77 -22.84 -8.66
CA GLY A 244 -26.00 -23.90 -9.28
C GLY A 244 -25.19 -24.69 -8.25
N ARG A 245 -24.73 -25.87 -8.65
CA ARG A 245 -23.76 -26.68 -7.91
C ARG A 245 -22.48 -26.81 -8.72
N TRP A 246 -21.35 -26.42 -8.13
CA TRP A 246 -20.02 -26.54 -8.72
C TRP A 246 -19.09 -27.23 -7.72
N ARG A 247 -18.53 -28.39 -8.09
CA ARG A 247 -17.62 -29.19 -7.23
C ARG A 247 -18.17 -29.44 -5.81
N GLY A 248 -19.48 -29.61 -5.68
CA GLY A 248 -20.15 -29.87 -4.40
C GLY A 248 -20.59 -28.62 -3.62
N GLU A 249 -20.16 -27.42 -4.03
CA GLU A 249 -20.54 -26.16 -3.39
C GLU A 249 -21.68 -25.45 -4.15
N ASN A 250 -22.48 -24.66 -3.42
CA ASN A 250 -23.54 -23.85 -4.01
C ASN A 250 -22.97 -22.56 -4.59
N VAL A 251 -23.33 -22.23 -5.83
CA VAL A 251 -22.99 -20.97 -6.52
C VAL A 251 -24.25 -20.30 -7.03
N ALA A 252 -24.23 -18.98 -7.20
CA ALA A 252 -25.30 -18.24 -7.88
C ALA A 252 -24.88 -17.99 -9.33
N VAL A 253 -25.79 -18.25 -10.26
CA VAL A 253 -25.56 -18.12 -11.70
C VAL A 253 -26.60 -17.19 -12.28
N LYS A 254 -26.20 -15.98 -12.68
CA LYS A 254 -27.05 -15.04 -13.42
C LYS A 254 -26.87 -15.31 -14.91
N ILE A 255 -27.96 -15.68 -15.58
CA ILE A 255 -27.99 -16.07 -16.99
C ILE A 255 -28.64 -14.95 -17.79
N PHE A 256 -27.90 -14.46 -18.78
CA PHE A 256 -28.33 -13.42 -19.72
C PHE A 256 -28.55 -14.04 -21.11
N SER A 257 -29.51 -13.48 -21.84
CA SER A 257 -29.66 -13.81 -23.26
C SER A 257 -28.56 -13.14 -24.10
N SER A 258 -28.31 -13.63 -25.31
CA SER A 258 -27.40 -12.97 -26.26
C SER A 258 -27.81 -11.53 -26.61
N ARG A 259 -29.09 -11.18 -26.44
CA ARG A 259 -29.59 -9.81 -26.63
C ARG A 259 -29.13 -8.84 -25.53
N GLU A 260 -28.74 -9.38 -24.37
CA GLU A 260 -28.35 -8.63 -23.18
C GLU A 260 -26.82 -8.65 -22.96
N GLU A 261 -26.05 -8.97 -24.00
CA GLU A 261 -24.58 -9.06 -23.96
C GLU A 261 -23.92 -7.80 -23.39
N ARG A 262 -24.41 -6.60 -23.74
CA ARG A 262 -23.88 -5.34 -23.21
C ARG A 262 -24.04 -5.23 -21.68
N SER A 263 -25.16 -5.71 -21.14
CA SER A 263 -25.43 -5.71 -19.70
C SER A 263 -24.57 -6.73 -18.98
N TRP A 264 -24.45 -7.95 -19.55
CA TRP A 264 -23.56 -8.99 -19.02
C TRP A 264 -22.09 -8.53 -19.01
N PHE A 265 -21.62 -8.00 -20.14
CA PHE A 265 -20.25 -7.53 -20.29
C PHE A 265 -19.93 -6.42 -19.29
N ARG A 266 -20.82 -5.44 -19.15
CA ARG A 266 -20.64 -4.35 -18.18
C ARG A 266 -20.55 -4.87 -16.76
N GLU A 267 -21.46 -5.76 -16.36
CA GLU A 267 -21.47 -6.31 -15.01
C GLU A 267 -20.20 -7.15 -14.74
N ALA A 268 -19.80 -7.99 -15.69
CA ALA A 268 -18.56 -8.77 -15.61
C ALA A 268 -17.32 -7.87 -15.54
N GLU A 269 -17.24 -6.82 -16.37
CA GLU A 269 -16.15 -5.84 -16.37
C GLU A 269 -16.01 -5.16 -15.01
N ILE A 270 -17.13 -4.71 -14.41
CA ILE A 270 -17.08 -4.10 -13.08
C ILE A 270 -16.60 -5.12 -12.06
N TYR A 271 -17.16 -6.34 -12.03
CA TYR A 271 -16.74 -7.36 -11.06
C TYR A 271 -15.28 -7.79 -11.20
N GLN A 272 -14.68 -7.67 -12.37
CA GLN A 272 -13.26 -7.98 -12.63
C GLN A 272 -12.31 -6.81 -12.28
N THR A 273 -12.83 -5.67 -11.84
CA THR A 273 -12.00 -4.51 -11.46
C THR A 273 -10.97 -4.89 -10.39
N VAL A 274 -9.72 -4.49 -10.62
CA VAL A 274 -8.59 -4.74 -9.71
C VAL A 274 -8.92 -4.26 -8.29
N MET A 275 -8.56 -5.08 -7.29
CA MET A 275 -8.77 -4.79 -5.86
C MET A 275 -10.25 -4.56 -5.45
N LEU A 276 -11.23 -4.98 -6.27
CA LEU A 276 -12.65 -4.87 -5.93
C LEU A 276 -13.10 -5.86 -4.85
N ARG A 277 -12.49 -7.06 -4.80
CA ARG A 277 -12.86 -8.13 -3.87
C ARG A 277 -12.79 -7.65 -2.42
N HIS A 278 -13.90 -7.79 -1.69
CA HIS A 278 -14.03 -7.35 -0.31
C HIS A 278 -15.17 -8.13 0.36
N ASP A 279 -15.08 -8.37 1.68
CA ASP A 279 -16.07 -9.19 2.39
C ASP A 279 -17.51 -8.68 2.25
N ASN A 280 -17.71 -7.37 2.15
CA ASN A 280 -19.04 -6.78 1.98
C ASN A 280 -19.42 -6.43 0.53
N ILE A 281 -18.71 -7.03 -0.44
CA ILE A 281 -19.06 -7.03 -1.87
C ILE A 281 -19.27 -8.48 -2.29
N LEU A 282 -20.25 -8.73 -3.15
CA LEU A 282 -20.56 -10.08 -3.62
C LEU A 282 -19.33 -10.71 -4.30
N GLY A 283 -18.96 -11.91 -3.85
CA GLY A 283 -17.81 -12.63 -4.37
C GLY A 283 -18.03 -13.07 -5.80
N PHE A 284 -17.34 -12.43 -6.74
CA PHE A 284 -17.30 -12.85 -8.13
C PHE A 284 -16.38 -14.06 -8.29
N ILE A 285 -16.83 -15.06 -9.06
CA ILE A 285 -16.08 -16.28 -9.36
C ILE A 285 -15.61 -16.25 -10.81
N ALA A 286 -16.54 -16.10 -11.76
CA ALA A 286 -16.25 -16.13 -13.19
C ALA A 286 -17.38 -15.55 -14.06
N ALA A 287 -17.03 -15.20 -15.30
CA ALA A 287 -17.97 -14.95 -16.38
C ALA A 287 -17.67 -15.94 -17.51
N ASP A 288 -18.69 -16.60 -18.05
CA ASP A 288 -18.52 -17.69 -19.03
C ASP A 288 -19.71 -17.74 -20.00
N ASN A 289 -19.57 -18.47 -21.11
CA ASN A 289 -20.65 -18.68 -22.07
C ASN A 289 -21.00 -20.18 -22.16
N LYS A 290 -22.29 -20.49 -22.23
CA LYS A 290 -22.80 -21.85 -22.39
C LYS A 290 -23.69 -21.94 -23.60
N ASP A 291 -23.28 -22.75 -24.57
CA ASP A 291 -24.13 -23.14 -25.68
C ASP A 291 -24.92 -24.39 -25.30
N ASN A 292 -26.24 -24.34 -25.48
CA ASN A 292 -27.13 -25.47 -25.27
C ASN A 292 -27.56 -26.16 -26.57
N GLY A 293 -26.92 -25.80 -27.70
CA GLY A 293 -27.21 -26.32 -29.05
C GLY A 293 -28.31 -25.57 -29.79
N THR A 294 -28.98 -24.61 -29.14
CA THR A 294 -30.09 -23.84 -29.73
C THR A 294 -29.91 -22.34 -29.59
N TRP A 295 -29.33 -21.86 -28.49
CA TRP A 295 -28.91 -20.48 -28.30
C TRP A 295 -27.79 -20.39 -27.27
N THR A 296 -26.97 -19.34 -27.38
CA THR A 296 -25.90 -19.05 -26.42
C THR A 296 -26.46 -18.33 -25.19
N GLN A 297 -26.10 -18.84 -24.01
CA GLN A 297 -26.36 -18.22 -22.73
C GLN A 297 -25.07 -17.59 -22.19
N LEU A 298 -25.16 -16.37 -21.67
CA LEU A 298 -24.04 -15.67 -21.04
C LEU A 298 -24.21 -15.77 -19.53
N TRP A 299 -23.22 -16.33 -18.84
CA TRP A 299 -23.29 -16.65 -17.42
C TRP A 299 -22.38 -15.73 -16.62
N LEU A 300 -22.88 -15.23 -15.50
CA LEU A 300 -22.12 -14.54 -14.47
C LEU A 300 -22.26 -15.36 -13.17
N ILE A 301 -21.14 -15.85 -12.65
CA ILE A 301 -21.08 -16.82 -11.55
C ILE A 301 -20.52 -16.13 -10.31
N THR A 302 -21.25 -16.18 -9.21
CA THR A 302 -20.90 -15.56 -7.93
C THR A 302 -21.12 -16.52 -6.76
N ASP A 303 -20.64 -16.13 -5.57
CA ASP A 303 -20.98 -16.80 -4.33
C ASP A 303 -22.50 -16.87 -4.14
N TYR A 304 -22.97 -18.01 -3.62
CA TYR A 304 -24.36 -18.17 -3.21
C TYR A 304 -24.53 -17.83 -1.73
N HIS A 305 -25.59 -17.09 -1.40
CA HIS A 305 -25.94 -16.73 -0.03
C HIS A 305 -27.36 -17.21 0.28
N GLU A 306 -27.47 -18.23 1.14
CA GLU A 306 -28.72 -18.93 1.46
C GLU A 306 -29.82 -18.07 2.06
N LYS A 307 -29.44 -17.01 2.81
CA LYS A 307 -30.42 -16.08 3.40
C LYS A 307 -31.03 -15.11 2.36
N GLY A 308 -30.57 -15.17 1.11
CA GLY A 308 -31.10 -14.38 0.00
C GLY A 308 -30.81 -12.89 0.15
N SER A 309 -31.69 -12.08 -0.44
CA SER A 309 -31.57 -10.63 -0.38
C SER A 309 -31.96 -10.09 1.00
N LEU A 310 -31.48 -8.89 1.34
CA LEU A 310 -31.87 -8.15 2.53
C LEU A 310 -33.38 -7.91 2.54
N PHE A 311 -33.97 -7.64 1.36
CA PHE A 311 -35.42 -7.57 1.18
C PHE A 311 -36.11 -8.85 1.66
N ASP A 312 -35.68 -10.03 1.19
CA ASP A 312 -36.29 -11.31 1.57
C ASP A 312 -36.09 -11.61 3.06
N TYR A 313 -34.89 -11.33 3.56
CA TYR A 313 -34.53 -11.55 4.96
C TYR A 313 -35.38 -10.72 5.92
N LEU A 314 -35.54 -9.42 5.64
CA LEU A 314 -36.31 -8.49 6.47
C LEU A 314 -37.83 -8.74 6.42
N ASN A 315 -38.34 -9.31 5.32
CA ASN A 315 -39.73 -9.78 5.24
C ASN A 315 -40.00 -10.98 6.14
N ARG A 316 -39.05 -11.92 6.22
CA ARG A 316 -39.23 -13.20 6.92
C ARG A 316 -38.84 -13.15 8.40
N SER A 317 -37.99 -12.19 8.77
CA SER A 317 -37.37 -12.16 10.10
C SER A 317 -37.39 -10.77 10.71
N THR A 318 -37.17 -10.73 12.02
CA THR A 318 -36.81 -9.52 12.76
C THR A 318 -35.36 -9.61 13.19
N VAL A 319 -34.73 -8.47 13.42
CA VAL A 319 -33.35 -8.38 13.92
C VAL A 319 -33.35 -7.76 15.30
N ASP A 320 -32.42 -8.17 16.16
CA ASP A 320 -32.13 -7.44 17.39
C ASP A 320 -31.26 -6.20 17.09
N THR A 321 -30.98 -5.41 18.12
CA THR A 321 -30.18 -4.20 18.00
C THR A 321 -28.79 -4.46 17.40
N ASN A 322 -28.11 -5.51 17.90
CA ASN A 322 -26.81 -5.92 17.39
C ASN A 322 -26.87 -6.37 15.93
N GLY A 323 -27.90 -7.13 15.56
CA GLY A 323 -28.16 -7.55 14.19
C GLY A 323 -28.37 -6.34 13.27
N MET A 324 -29.19 -5.37 13.68
CA MET A 324 -29.40 -4.11 12.94
C MET A 324 -28.08 -3.39 12.68
N ILE A 325 -27.26 -3.16 13.73
CA ILE A 325 -25.98 -2.46 13.60
C ILE A 325 -25.00 -3.26 12.73
N ARG A 326 -24.91 -4.59 12.92
CA ARG A 326 -24.04 -5.47 12.13
C ARG A 326 -24.37 -5.40 10.64
N MET A 327 -25.66 -5.48 10.29
CA MET A 327 -26.11 -5.39 8.91
C MET A 327 -25.82 -4.00 8.34
N ALA A 328 -26.23 -2.93 9.02
CA ALA A 328 -25.99 -1.56 8.59
C ALA A 328 -24.50 -1.23 8.40
N LEU A 329 -23.65 -1.64 9.36
CA LEU A 329 -22.21 -1.43 9.32
C LEU A 329 -21.56 -2.19 8.16
N SER A 330 -21.96 -3.43 7.93
CA SER A 330 -21.44 -4.24 6.83
C SER A 330 -21.78 -3.64 5.46
N ILE A 331 -23.01 -3.14 5.26
CA ILE A 331 -23.42 -2.45 4.03
C ILE A 331 -22.62 -1.15 3.86
N ALA A 332 -22.51 -0.33 4.91
CA ALA A 332 -21.74 0.91 4.87
C ALA A 332 -20.25 0.65 4.58
N THR A 333 -19.70 -0.47 5.06
CA THR A 333 -18.32 -0.88 4.81
C THR A 333 -18.12 -1.28 3.34
N GLY A 334 -19.04 -2.06 2.77
CA GLY A 334 -19.02 -2.40 1.34
C GLY A 334 -19.14 -1.16 0.46
N LEU A 335 -20.08 -0.26 0.77
CA LEU A 335 -20.26 0.96 -0.01
C LEU A 335 -19.05 1.90 0.09
N ALA A 336 -18.44 2.02 1.27
CA ALA A 336 -17.20 2.77 1.45
C ALA A 336 -16.06 2.20 0.61
N HIS A 337 -15.95 0.87 0.52
CA HIS A 337 -14.96 0.20 -0.35
C HIS A 337 -15.20 0.49 -1.84
N LEU A 338 -16.46 0.45 -2.30
CA LEU A 338 -16.80 0.83 -3.68
C LEU A 338 -16.39 2.28 -3.97
N HIS A 339 -16.79 3.22 -3.10
CA HIS A 339 -16.57 4.66 -3.27
C HIS A 339 -15.10 5.09 -3.13
N MET A 340 -14.27 4.28 -2.47
CA MET A 340 -12.86 4.58 -2.22
C MET A 340 -12.00 4.28 -3.45
N GLU A 341 -11.15 5.23 -3.80
CA GLU A 341 -10.07 5.04 -4.76
C GLU A 341 -8.85 4.44 -4.04
N ILE A 342 -8.17 3.50 -4.68
CA ILE A 342 -6.91 2.91 -4.18
C ILE A 342 -5.82 3.23 -5.19
N VAL A 343 -4.83 4.03 -4.79
CA VAL A 343 -3.70 4.45 -5.64
C VAL A 343 -2.61 3.38 -5.65
N GLY A 344 -2.00 3.12 -6.80
CA GLY A 344 -0.87 2.19 -6.96
C GLY A 344 -0.77 1.62 -8.38
N THR A 345 0.25 0.81 -8.65
CA THR A 345 0.44 0.12 -9.94
C THR A 345 -0.71 -0.82 -10.30
N GLN A 346 -1.46 -1.28 -9.30
CA GLN A 346 -2.69 -2.07 -9.39
C GLN A 346 -3.82 -1.32 -8.66
N GLY A 347 -4.03 -0.06 -9.06
CA GLY A 347 -5.02 0.82 -8.44
C GLY A 347 -6.47 0.38 -8.69
N LYS A 348 -7.36 0.72 -7.75
CA LYS A 348 -8.81 0.56 -7.89
C LYS A 348 -9.44 1.93 -8.14
N PRO A 349 -10.15 2.15 -9.26
CA PRO A 349 -10.91 3.39 -9.46
C PRO A 349 -12.05 3.48 -8.45
N ALA A 350 -12.48 4.71 -8.11
CA ALA A 350 -13.70 4.88 -7.33
C ALA A 350 -14.92 4.40 -8.15
N ILE A 351 -15.86 3.72 -7.49
CA ILE A 351 -17.04 3.12 -8.13
C ILE A 351 -18.31 3.61 -7.43
N ALA A 352 -19.30 4.07 -8.19
CA ALA A 352 -20.64 4.37 -7.67
C ALA A 352 -21.64 3.35 -8.21
N HIS A 353 -22.56 2.88 -7.36
CA HIS A 353 -23.43 1.74 -7.65
C HIS A 353 -24.63 2.11 -8.52
N ARG A 354 -25.31 3.23 -8.24
CA ARG A 354 -26.47 3.78 -8.96
C ARG A 354 -27.78 2.98 -8.93
N ASP A 355 -27.82 1.80 -8.30
CA ASP A 355 -29.05 1.02 -8.08
C ASP A 355 -29.03 0.30 -6.72
N LEU A 356 -28.53 0.99 -5.70
CA LEU A 356 -28.49 0.46 -4.35
C LEU A 356 -29.91 0.35 -3.77
N LYS A 357 -30.30 -0.86 -3.35
CA LYS A 357 -31.61 -1.18 -2.75
C LYS A 357 -31.51 -2.48 -1.96
N SER A 358 -32.47 -2.75 -1.06
CA SER A 358 -32.47 -3.97 -0.24
C SER A 358 -32.52 -5.28 -1.05
N LYS A 359 -33.08 -5.28 -2.27
CA LYS A 359 -33.03 -6.44 -3.18
C LYS A 359 -31.64 -6.74 -3.76
N ASN A 360 -30.75 -5.74 -3.80
CA ASN A 360 -29.40 -5.86 -4.37
C ASN A 360 -28.32 -6.05 -3.28
N ILE A 361 -28.73 -6.28 -2.03
CA ILE A 361 -27.85 -6.57 -0.91
C ILE A 361 -28.18 -7.98 -0.45
N LEU A 362 -27.17 -8.84 -0.30
CA LEU A 362 -27.34 -10.22 0.14
C LEU A 362 -26.93 -10.38 1.60
N VAL A 363 -27.65 -11.22 2.34
CA VAL A 363 -27.36 -11.52 3.75
C VAL A 363 -26.54 -12.81 3.84
N LYS A 364 -25.38 -12.74 4.50
CA LYS A 364 -24.50 -13.89 4.73
C LYS A 364 -24.96 -14.70 5.93
N THR A 365 -24.46 -15.94 6.02
CA THR A 365 -24.77 -16.86 7.14
C THR A 365 -24.43 -16.25 8.51
N ASN A 366 -23.30 -15.54 8.61
CA ASN A 366 -22.88 -14.81 9.82
C ASN A 366 -23.71 -13.55 10.18
N GLY A 367 -24.71 -13.19 9.36
CA GLY A 367 -25.58 -12.02 9.57
C GLY A 367 -25.00 -10.68 9.11
N THR A 368 -23.83 -10.68 8.46
CA THR A 368 -23.32 -9.51 7.72
C THR A 368 -23.90 -9.49 6.30
N CYS A 369 -23.75 -8.37 5.61
CA CYS A 369 -24.27 -8.18 4.25
C CYS A 369 -23.15 -8.04 3.21
N ALA A 370 -23.49 -8.34 1.96
CA ALA A 370 -22.66 -8.08 0.78
C ALA A 370 -23.47 -7.36 -0.30
N ILE A 371 -22.91 -6.31 -0.90
CA ILE A 371 -23.53 -5.56 -1.99
C ILE A 371 -23.31 -6.33 -3.31
N GLY A 372 -24.37 -6.54 -4.08
CA GLY A 372 -24.32 -7.18 -5.40
C GLY A 372 -25.03 -6.36 -6.48
N ASP A 373 -25.18 -6.95 -7.67
CA ASP A 373 -25.80 -6.35 -8.86
C ASP A 373 -25.15 -5.01 -9.29
N LEU A 374 -23.89 -5.10 -9.72
CA LEU A 374 -23.07 -3.95 -10.13
C LEU A 374 -23.25 -3.56 -11.61
N GLY A 375 -24.27 -4.08 -12.30
CA GLY A 375 -24.46 -3.90 -13.74
C GLY A 375 -24.77 -2.46 -14.19
N LEU A 376 -25.14 -1.57 -13.25
CA LEU A 376 -25.35 -0.13 -13.49
C LEU A 376 -24.25 0.76 -12.90
N ALA A 377 -23.22 0.14 -12.31
CA ALA A 377 -22.15 0.88 -11.65
C ALA A 377 -21.29 1.66 -12.66
N VAL A 378 -20.68 2.73 -12.18
CA VAL A 378 -19.81 3.61 -12.96
C VAL A 378 -18.45 3.77 -12.28
N ARG A 379 -17.38 3.83 -13.07
CA ARG A 379 -16.00 4.05 -12.59
C ARG A 379 -15.58 5.49 -12.85
N HIS A 380 -14.83 6.04 -11.91
CA HIS A 380 -14.18 7.34 -12.06
C HIS A 380 -12.87 7.17 -12.84
N ASP A 381 -12.71 7.95 -13.91
CA ASP A 381 -11.42 8.15 -14.56
C ASP A 381 -10.80 9.44 -14.01
N VAL A 382 -9.76 9.27 -13.20
CA VAL A 382 -9.07 10.35 -12.49
C VAL A 382 -8.30 11.27 -13.43
N ILE A 383 -7.82 10.76 -14.57
CA ILE A 383 -7.00 11.54 -15.51
C ILE A 383 -7.85 12.56 -16.25
N THR A 384 -9.05 12.14 -16.65
CA THR A 384 -9.99 12.98 -17.42
C THR A 384 -11.03 13.66 -16.53
N ASP A 385 -11.09 13.32 -15.24
CA ASP A 385 -12.17 13.64 -14.30
C ASP A 385 -13.56 13.31 -14.88
N THR A 386 -13.64 12.22 -15.64
CA THR A 386 -14.88 11.78 -16.29
C THR A 386 -15.34 10.41 -15.79
N VAL A 387 -16.48 9.99 -16.32
CA VAL A 387 -17.10 8.70 -16.04
C VAL A 387 -17.01 7.82 -17.27
N ASP A 388 -16.74 6.54 -17.08
CA ASP A 388 -16.40 5.59 -18.14
C ASP A 388 -17.53 5.20 -19.13
N ILE A 389 -18.71 5.84 -19.10
CA ILE A 389 -19.85 5.54 -20.00
C ILE A 389 -20.62 6.83 -20.37
N GLN A 390 -21.26 6.87 -21.55
CA GLN A 390 -22.28 7.87 -21.91
C GLN A 390 -23.49 7.86 -20.96
N LEU A 391 -23.74 9.00 -20.33
CA LEU A 391 -24.67 9.15 -19.23
C LEU A 391 -26.15 9.14 -19.66
N ASN A 392 -26.84 8.02 -19.42
CA ASN A 392 -28.28 8.04 -19.18
C ASN A 392 -28.54 8.46 -17.73
N ASN A 393 -29.26 9.56 -17.53
CA ASN A 393 -29.39 10.22 -16.21
C ASN A 393 -30.34 9.48 -15.26
N ARG A 394 -31.33 8.75 -15.79
CA ARG A 394 -32.40 8.10 -15.03
C ARG A 394 -32.33 6.57 -15.10
N VAL A 395 -31.26 6.01 -14.52
CA VAL A 395 -31.14 4.56 -14.33
C VAL A 395 -31.24 4.21 -12.86
N GLY A 396 -31.61 2.95 -12.58
CA GLY A 396 -31.85 2.46 -11.24
C GLY A 396 -33.34 2.41 -10.89
N THR A 397 -33.62 2.06 -9.64
CA THR A 397 -34.97 1.84 -9.13
C THR A 397 -35.59 3.15 -8.66
N LYS A 398 -36.68 3.58 -9.32
CA LYS A 398 -37.33 4.89 -9.12
C LYS A 398 -37.58 5.24 -7.64
N ARG A 399 -38.04 4.26 -6.85
CA ARG A 399 -38.31 4.42 -5.40
C ARG A 399 -37.10 4.86 -4.58
N TYR A 400 -35.89 4.50 -5.00
CA TYR A 400 -34.63 4.78 -4.30
C TYR A 400 -33.84 5.94 -4.91
N MET A 401 -34.35 6.56 -5.99
CA MET A 401 -33.67 7.68 -6.64
C MET A 401 -33.59 8.90 -5.72
N ALA A 402 -32.40 9.52 -5.69
CA ALA A 402 -32.18 10.76 -4.96
C ALA A 402 -32.92 11.96 -5.62
N PRO A 403 -33.20 13.04 -4.87
CA PRO A 403 -33.92 14.21 -5.39
C PRO A 403 -33.32 14.76 -6.69
N GLU A 404 -31.99 14.92 -6.73
CA GLU A 404 -31.25 15.43 -7.89
C GLU A 404 -31.27 14.50 -9.11
N VAL A 405 -31.55 13.20 -8.91
CA VAL A 405 -31.73 12.23 -9.99
C VAL A 405 -33.15 12.31 -10.55
N LEU A 406 -34.14 12.48 -9.67
CA LEU A 406 -35.56 12.64 -10.06
C LEU A 406 -35.79 13.95 -10.85
N GLU A 407 -35.15 15.03 -10.41
CA GLU A 407 -35.22 16.37 -11.03
C GLU A 407 -34.27 16.54 -12.23
N GLU A 408 -33.42 15.56 -12.53
CA GLU A 408 -32.37 15.67 -13.56
C GLU A 408 -31.37 16.82 -13.35
N THR A 409 -31.16 17.22 -12.09
CA THR A 409 -30.24 18.31 -11.69
C THR A 409 -28.87 17.80 -11.24
N ILE A 410 -28.64 16.48 -11.27
CA ILE A 410 -27.38 15.85 -10.88
C ILE A 410 -26.20 16.35 -11.76
N ASN A 411 -25.10 16.77 -11.12
CA ASN A 411 -23.89 17.17 -11.86
C ASN A 411 -23.12 15.94 -12.33
N MET A 412 -23.28 15.69 -13.62
CA MET A 412 -22.76 14.57 -14.36
C MET A 412 -21.25 14.62 -14.64
N ASN A 413 -20.67 15.81 -14.61
CA ASN A 413 -19.23 16.02 -14.76
C ASN A 413 -18.48 15.87 -13.43
N HIS A 414 -19.18 15.48 -12.36
CA HIS A 414 -18.58 15.34 -11.04
C HIS A 414 -18.96 14.00 -10.44
N PHE A 415 -17.99 13.07 -10.36
CA PHE A 415 -18.22 11.71 -9.92
C PHE A 415 -18.82 11.60 -8.50
N ASP A 416 -18.45 12.52 -7.60
CA ASP A 416 -18.99 12.56 -6.24
C ASP A 416 -20.51 12.75 -6.17
N SER A 417 -21.14 13.31 -7.21
CA SER A 417 -22.60 13.39 -7.32
C SER A 417 -23.24 12.00 -7.28
N PHE A 418 -22.63 11.01 -7.95
CA PHE A 418 -23.13 9.63 -7.94
C PHE A 418 -22.93 8.96 -6.58
N LYS A 419 -21.79 9.20 -5.92
CA LYS A 419 -21.56 8.71 -4.54
C LYS A 419 -22.61 9.23 -3.57
N ARG A 420 -22.97 10.52 -3.69
CA ARG A 420 -23.99 11.16 -2.85
C ARG A 420 -25.39 10.62 -3.12
N ALA A 421 -25.70 10.23 -4.36
CA ALA A 421 -26.95 9.56 -4.70
C ALA A 421 -27.03 8.15 -4.08
N ASP A 422 -25.94 7.38 -4.09
CA ASP A 422 -25.87 6.08 -3.41
C ASP A 422 -26.10 6.22 -1.89
N VAL A 423 -25.55 7.27 -1.26
CA VAL A 423 -25.77 7.53 0.17
C VAL A 423 -27.23 7.80 0.50
N TYR A 424 -27.94 8.52 -0.38
CA TYR A 424 -29.38 8.73 -0.22
C TYR A 424 -30.13 7.39 -0.20
N ALA A 425 -29.82 6.51 -1.17
CA ALA A 425 -30.41 5.18 -1.23
C ALA A 425 -30.04 4.32 -0.01
N LEU A 426 -28.81 4.40 0.48
CA LEU A 426 -28.38 3.75 1.72
C LEU A 426 -29.23 4.22 2.92
N GLY A 427 -29.51 5.52 3.03
CA GLY A 427 -30.39 6.05 4.09
C GLY A 427 -31.78 5.41 4.10
N LEU A 428 -32.35 5.14 2.94
CA LEU A 428 -33.63 4.43 2.80
C LEU A 428 -33.52 2.96 3.23
N ILE A 429 -32.43 2.28 2.90
CA ILE A 429 -32.18 0.89 3.30
C ILE A 429 -31.98 0.77 4.81
N LEU A 430 -31.27 1.72 5.43
CA LEU A 430 -31.12 1.79 6.89
C LEU A 430 -32.49 1.91 7.59
N TRP A 431 -33.44 2.62 6.98
CA TRP A 431 -34.82 2.70 7.47
C TRP A 431 -35.55 1.36 7.39
N GLU A 432 -35.38 0.60 6.29
CA GLU A 432 -35.94 -0.74 6.17
C GLU A 432 -35.42 -1.68 7.28
N ILE A 433 -34.11 -1.63 7.58
CA ILE A 433 -33.50 -2.44 8.64
C ILE A 433 -34.04 -2.02 10.01
N ALA A 434 -34.06 -0.71 10.30
CA ALA A 434 -34.47 -0.17 11.60
C ALA A 434 -35.92 -0.52 11.98
N ARG A 435 -36.84 -0.58 11.00
CA ARG A 435 -38.22 -1.03 11.23
C ARG A 435 -38.31 -2.45 11.80
N ARG A 436 -37.41 -3.32 11.35
CA ARG A 436 -37.35 -4.73 11.74
C ARG A 436 -36.53 -4.97 13.00
N CYS A 437 -35.98 -3.91 13.61
CA CYS A 437 -35.33 -3.97 14.90
C CYS A 437 -36.38 -4.26 15.99
N ASN A 438 -36.31 -5.45 16.57
CA ASN A 438 -37.18 -5.95 17.61
C ASN A 438 -36.52 -5.73 18.98
N VAL A 439 -37.14 -4.86 19.77
CA VAL A 439 -36.73 -4.57 21.15
C VAL A 439 -37.91 -4.87 22.06
N GLY A 440 -37.79 -5.90 22.88
CA GLY A 440 -38.86 -6.31 23.80
C GLY A 440 -40.14 -6.80 23.13
N GLY A 441 -40.05 -7.39 21.93
CA GLY A 441 -41.20 -7.84 21.14
C GLY A 441 -41.79 -6.76 20.23
N ILE A 442 -41.37 -5.50 20.39
CA ILE A 442 -41.94 -4.35 19.67
C ILE A 442 -41.10 -4.05 18.42
N HIS A 443 -41.73 -4.18 17.25
CA HIS A 443 -41.14 -3.87 15.94
C HIS A 443 -42.23 -3.50 14.94
N ASP A 444 -41.88 -2.84 13.83
CA ASP A 444 -42.84 -2.55 12.77
C ASP A 444 -42.77 -3.63 11.69
N GLU A 445 -43.88 -3.87 10.99
CA GLU A 445 -43.89 -4.73 9.80
C GLU A 445 -42.94 -4.21 8.72
N TYR A 446 -42.40 -5.14 7.93
CA TYR A 446 -41.58 -4.81 6.78
C TYR A 446 -42.40 -4.00 5.77
N GLN A 447 -41.82 -2.90 5.33
CA GLN A 447 -42.38 -2.03 4.30
C GLN A 447 -41.25 -1.48 3.45
N LEU A 448 -41.54 -1.25 2.17
CA LEU A 448 -40.63 -0.52 1.30
C LEU A 448 -40.63 0.98 1.67
N PRO A 449 -39.54 1.72 1.43
CA PRO A 449 -39.51 3.16 1.64
C PRO A 449 -40.63 3.85 0.85
N PHE A 450 -41.35 4.78 1.47
CA PHE A 450 -42.51 5.48 0.86
C PHE A 450 -43.71 4.58 0.54
N TYR A 451 -43.86 3.40 1.17
CA TYR A 451 -45.02 2.51 0.96
C TYR A 451 -46.38 3.19 1.20
N ASP A 452 -46.41 4.19 2.08
CA ASP A 452 -47.57 4.96 2.52
C ASP A 452 -47.88 6.17 1.63
N LEU A 453 -46.99 6.52 0.70
CA LEU A 453 -47.06 7.74 -0.11
C LEU A 453 -47.13 7.49 -1.61
N VAL A 454 -46.66 6.32 -2.09
CA VAL A 454 -46.63 5.98 -3.52
C VAL A 454 -47.02 4.52 -3.77
N PRO A 455 -47.58 4.15 -4.95
CA PRO A 455 -47.94 2.78 -5.28
C PRO A 455 -46.71 1.86 -5.36
N SER A 456 -46.91 0.53 -5.43
CA SER A 456 -45.84 -0.48 -5.40
C SER A 456 -44.74 -0.29 -6.46
N ASP A 457 -45.11 0.02 -7.71
CA ASP A 457 -44.18 0.42 -8.79
C ASP A 457 -44.45 1.89 -9.18
N PRO A 458 -43.86 2.86 -8.46
CA PRO A 458 -44.15 4.26 -8.67
C PRO A 458 -43.48 4.78 -9.95
N THR A 459 -44.11 5.73 -10.60
CA THR A 459 -43.53 6.49 -11.71
C THR A 459 -42.49 7.50 -11.20
N ILE A 460 -41.64 8.00 -12.10
CA ILE A 460 -40.67 9.05 -11.76
C ILE A 460 -41.39 10.31 -11.27
N GLU A 461 -42.54 10.64 -11.86
CA GLU A 461 -43.31 11.83 -11.52
C GLU A 461 -43.95 11.74 -10.13
N GLU A 462 -44.48 10.59 -9.75
CA GLU A 462 -44.98 10.35 -8.39
C GLU A 462 -43.86 10.48 -7.35
N MET A 463 -42.70 9.87 -7.62
CA MET A 463 -41.53 9.99 -6.76
C MET A 463 -41.02 11.44 -6.67
N ARG A 464 -40.97 12.15 -7.80
CA ARG A 464 -40.55 13.57 -7.86
C ARG A 464 -41.49 14.47 -7.07
N LYS A 465 -42.80 14.24 -7.16
CA LYS A 465 -43.80 14.95 -6.36
C LYS A 465 -43.53 14.75 -4.87
N VAL A 466 -43.45 13.50 -4.41
CA VAL A 466 -43.28 13.18 -2.97
C VAL A 466 -41.92 13.62 -2.42
N VAL A 467 -40.83 13.30 -3.11
CA VAL A 467 -39.45 13.47 -2.61
C VAL A 467 -38.92 14.89 -2.81
N CYS A 468 -39.28 15.53 -3.91
CA CYS A 468 -38.70 16.81 -4.33
C CYS A 468 -39.65 17.98 -4.08
N THR A 469 -40.92 17.85 -4.46
CA THR A 469 -41.92 18.92 -4.31
C THR A 469 -42.43 18.98 -2.86
N ASP A 470 -42.97 17.87 -2.36
CA ASP A 470 -43.55 17.78 -1.01
C ASP A 470 -42.49 17.58 0.07
N ARG A 471 -41.23 17.31 -0.34
CA ARG A 471 -40.06 17.10 0.52
C ARG A 471 -40.27 16.05 1.61
N GLN A 472 -41.08 15.04 1.32
CA GLN A 472 -41.36 13.94 2.24
C GLN A 472 -40.20 12.95 2.32
N ARG A 473 -40.08 12.28 3.46
CA ARG A 473 -39.15 11.18 3.73
C ARG A 473 -39.89 10.07 4.48
N PRO A 474 -39.40 8.82 4.48
CA PRO A 474 -40.02 7.77 5.26
C PRO A 474 -40.16 8.18 6.73
N SER A 475 -41.36 8.00 7.30
CA SER A 475 -41.65 8.43 8.67
C SER A 475 -40.75 7.69 9.67
N ILE A 476 -40.15 8.41 10.61
CA ILE A 476 -39.40 7.84 11.72
C ILE A 476 -40.36 7.74 12.93
N PRO A 477 -40.73 6.54 13.38
CA PRO A 477 -41.59 6.37 14.56
C PRO A 477 -41.00 7.03 15.81
N ASN A 478 -41.83 7.73 16.59
CA ASN A 478 -41.38 8.40 17.83
C ASN A 478 -40.74 7.42 18.83
N ARG A 479 -41.17 6.16 18.83
CA ARG A 479 -40.60 5.08 19.67
C ARG A 479 -39.10 4.83 19.41
N TRP A 480 -38.57 5.23 18.26
CA TRP A 480 -37.12 5.08 17.98
C TRP A 480 -36.27 6.03 18.83
N GLN A 481 -36.85 7.11 19.38
CA GLN A 481 -36.12 8.03 20.26
C GLN A 481 -35.88 7.45 21.66
N SER A 482 -36.64 6.45 22.09
CA SER A 482 -36.47 5.81 23.40
C SER A 482 -35.45 4.67 23.40
N ILE A 483 -34.87 4.34 22.24
CA ILE A 483 -33.89 3.25 22.07
C ILE A 483 -32.64 3.85 21.45
N GLU A 484 -31.53 3.82 22.19
CA GLU A 484 -30.29 4.51 21.82
C GLU A 484 -29.78 4.13 20.41
N ALA A 485 -29.74 2.84 20.10
CA ALA A 485 -29.31 2.37 18.78
C ALA A 485 -30.19 2.89 17.63
N LEU A 486 -31.50 2.91 17.85
CA LEU A 486 -32.46 3.41 16.85
C LEU A 486 -32.40 4.94 16.76
N GLN A 487 -32.03 5.64 17.83
CA GLN A 487 -31.75 7.08 17.82
C GLN A 487 -30.50 7.38 16.98
N VAL A 488 -29.42 6.62 17.18
CA VAL A 488 -28.19 6.74 16.37
C VAL A 488 -28.48 6.43 14.90
N MET A 489 -29.19 5.34 14.63
CA MET A 489 -29.62 4.99 13.27
C MET A 489 -30.47 6.11 12.67
N SER A 490 -31.43 6.66 13.42
CA SER A 490 -32.30 7.76 12.98
C SER A 490 -31.52 9.01 12.60
N LYS A 491 -30.47 9.34 13.37
CA LYS A 491 -29.60 10.48 13.06
C LYS A 491 -28.85 10.24 11.75
N VAL A 492 -28.22 9.07 11.59
CA VAL A 492 -27.51 8.71 10.37
C VAL A 492 -28.46 8.74 9.16
N MET A 493 -29.65 8.14 9.26
CA MET A 493 -30.67 8.17 8.19
C MET A 493 -31.02 9.60 7.77
N LYS A 494 -31.26 10.49 8.75
CA LYS A 494 -31.57 11.90 8.48
C LYS A 494 -30.46 12.61 7.73
N GLU A 495 -29.21 12.33 8.09
CA GLU A 495 -28.04 12.92 7.45
C GLU A 495 -27.72 12.26 6.08
N CYS A 496 -28.19 11.05 5.81
CA CYS A 496 -28.07 10.40 4.50
C CYS A 496 -29.05 10.96 3.46
N TRP A 497 -30.28 11.31 3.85
CA TRP A 497 -31.34 11.68 2.90
C TRP A 497 -31.61 13.18 2.78
N TYR A 498 -30.64 14.03 3.15
CA TYR A 498 -30.73 15.47 2.92
C TYR A 498 -31.05 15.77 1.46
N HIS A 499 -31.88 16.80 1.25
CA HIS A 499 -32.24 17.24 -0.09
C HIS A 499 -30.99 17.72 -0.85
N ASN A 500 -30.17 18.57 -0.21
CA ASN A 500 -28.86 18.95 -0.76
C ASN A 500 -27.88 17.76 -0.68
N ALA A 501 -27.43 17.27 -1.83
CA ALA A 501 -26.48 16.17 -1.96
C ALA A 501 -25.15 16.43 -1.23
N ALA A 502 -24.66 17.67 -1.21
CA ALA A 502 -23.37 18.01 -0.59
C ALA A 502 -23.39 17.95 0.95
N ALA A 503 -24.58 18.03 1.56
CA ALA A 503 -24.74 17.93 3.01
C ALA A 503 -24.80 16.48 3.51
N ARG A 504 -24.88 15.51 2.60
CA ARG A 504 -24.99 14.10 2.97
C ARG A 504 -23.68 13.56 3.52
N LEU A 505 -23.77 12.61 4.44
CA LEU A 505 -22.60 11.88 4.93
C LEU A 505 -21.89 11.13 3.79
N THR A 506 -20.60 10.84 3.97
CA THR A 506 -19.92 9.85 3.12
C THR A 506 -20.13 8.44 3.66
N ALA A 507 -20.07 7.42 2.81
CA ALA A 507 -20.14 6.02 3.25
C ALA A 507 -19.09 5.70 4.34
N LEU A 508 -17.88 6.26 4.22
CA LEU A 508 -16.83 6.14 5.23
C LEU A 508 -17.21 6.77 6.57
N ARG A 509 -17.88 7.92 6.57
CA ARG A 509 -18.35 8.57 7.79
C ARG A 509 -19.49 7.79 8.45
N ILE A 510 -20.39 7.20 7.65
CA ILE A 510 -21.44 6.29 8.13
C ILE A 510 -20.82 5.06 8.79
N LYS A 511 -19.86 4.41 8.11
CA LYS A 511 -19.08 3.28 8.68
C LYS A 511 -18.48 3.63 10.03
N LYS A 512 -17.80 4.78 10.15
CA LYS A 512 -17.21 5.23 11.43
C LYS A 512 -18.26 5.49 12.51
N SER A 513 -19.39 6.10 12.15
CA SER A 513 -20.45 6.43 13.10
C SER A 513 -21.12 5.17 13.67
N LEU A 514 -21.44 4.20 12.81
CA LEU A 514 -22.01 2.91 13.21
C LEU A 514 -20.98 2.03 13.93
N GLY A 515 -19.71 2.06 13.52
CA GLY A 515 -18.64 1.30 14.15
C GLY A 515 -18.33 1.77 15.58
N ASN A 516 -18.36 3.09 15.83
CA ASN A 516 -18.20 3.64 17.17
C ASN A 516 -19.33 3.21 18.11
N TYR A 517 -20.57 3.17 17.59
CA TYR A 517 -21.71 2.69 18.37
C TYR A 517 -21.62 1.17 18.63
N GLY A 518 -21.30 0.37 17.62
CA GLY A 518 -21.10 -1.08 17.80
C GLY A 518 -20.00 -1.39 18.83
N ALA A 519 -18.90 -0.64 18.82
CA ALA A 519 -17.85 -0.77 19.84
C ALA A 519 -18.32 -0.34 21.24
N MET A 520 -19.17 0.70 21.35
CA MET A 520 -19.78 1.13 22.61
C MET A 520 -20.84 0.14 23.11
N GLU A 521 -21.62 -0.49 22.24
CA GLU A 521 -22.58 -1.54 22.59
C GLU A 521 -21.88 -2.85 22.98
N ASP A 522 -20.82 -3.26 22.29
CA ASP A 522 -20.01 -4.41 22.72
C ASP A 522 -19.35 -4.13 24.09
N LEU A 523 -18.95 -2.87 24.34
CA LEU A 523 -18.48 -2.41 25.64
C LEU A 523 -19.62 -2.40 26.67
N ASN A 524 -20.80 -1.89 26.34
CA ASN A 524 -21.95 -1.74 27.24
C ASN A 524 -22.64 -3.07 27.53
N PHE A 525 -22.74 -3.99 26.58
CA PHE A 525 -23.21 -5.37 26.77
C PHE A 525 -22.16 -6.20 27.51
N GLY A 526 -20.87 -5.86 27.32
CA GLY A 526 -19.80 -6.25 28.23
C GLY A 526 -20.04 -5.71 29.64
N ILE A 527 -20.39 -4.43 29.80
CA ILE A 527 -20.64 -3.74 31.07
C ILE A 527 -21.94 -4.20 31.75
N ASP A 528 -23.00 -4.55 31.02
CA ASP A 528 -24.27 -5.03 31.57
C ASP A 528 -24.19 -6.49 31.97
N ARG A 529 -23.45 -7.33 31.21
CA ARG A 529 -22.99 -8.63 31.73
C ARG A 529 -22.06 -8.48 32.93
N LEU A 530 -21.25 -7.42 32.95
CA LEU A 530 -20.45 -7.06 34.13
C LEU A 530 -21.30 -6.43 35.25
N ARG A 531 -22.50 -5.88 35.02
CA ARG A 531 -23.41 -5.37 36.08
C ARG A 531 -24.21 -6.50 36.70
N GLU A 532 -24.61 -7.51 35.92
CA GLU A 532 -25.08 -8.78 36.45
C GLU A 532 -23.96 -9.59 37.15
N GLN A 533 -22.68 -9.24 36.91
CA GLN A 533 -21.50 -9.87 37.52
C GLN A 533 -20.64 -8.95 38.42
N GLN A 534 -21.06 -7.72 38.73
CA GLN A 534 -20.41 -6.80 39.67
C GLN A 534 -21.29 -6.72 40.93
N CYS A 535 -21.21 -7.70 41.83
CA CYS A 535 -20.18 -7.70 42.85
C CYS A 535 -18.75 -7.46 42.33
N SER A 536 -18.26 -6.25 42.59
CA SER A 536 -16.85 -5.86 42.71
C SER A 536 -16.05 -5.53 41.43
N ALA A 537 -15.92 -4.22 41.20
CA ALA A 537 -14.68 -3.44 41.08
C ALA A 537 -13.50 -4.06 40.28
N SER A 538 -13.20 -3.66 39.05
CA SER A 538 -12.65 -2.38 38.54
C SER A 538 -11.16 -2.44 38.18
N VAL A 539 -10.88 -1.95 36.97
CA VAL A 539 -9.66 -1.29 36.45
C VAL A 539 -8.70 -2.12 35.57
N PHE A 540 -8.49 -1.58 34.35
CA PHE A 540 -7.50 -1.82 33.29
C PHE A 540 -7.85 -2.73 32.08
N ARG A 541 -8.24 -2.12 30.95
CA ARG A 541 -7.85 -2.41 29.52
C ARG A 541 -8.58 -1.45 28.57
N SER A 542 -8.02 -0.92 27.48
CA SER A 542 -7.18 -1.56 26.45
C SER A 542 -6.02 -0.66 25.97
N PRO A 543 -4.94 -1.24 25.39
CA PRO A 543 -4.93 -1.52 23.95
C PRO A 543 -4.32 -2.89 23.64
N LEU A 544 -5.12 -3.81 23.07
CA LEU A 544 -4.69 -5.06 22.41
C LEU A 544 -5.94 -5.75 21.83
N ALA A 545 -6.42 -5.24 20.70
CA ALA A 545 -7.48 -5.86 19.90
C ALA A 545 -6.88 -6.32 18.55
N LEU A 546 -5.94 -7.26 18.62
CA LEU A 546 -5.42 -8.01 17.49
C LEU A 546 -4.82 -9.32 18.02
N ALA A 547 -5.69 -10.24 18.38
CA ALA A 547 -5.33 -11.65 18.50
C ALA A 547 -6.52 -12.49 18.02
N PRO A 548 -6.38 -13.26 16.94
CA PRO A 548 -7.42 -14.20 16.55
C PRO A 548 -7.57 -15.25 17.65
N TYR A 549 -8.81 -15.47 18.07
CA TYR A 549 -9.18 -16.59 18.95
C TYR A 549 -8.99 -17.88 18.15
N VAL A 550 -7.78 -18.43 18.15
CA VAL A 550 -7.53 -19.79 17.63
C VAL A 550 -8.18 -20.75 18.62
N HIS A 551 -9.34 -21.25 18.23
CA HIS A 551 -10.01 -22.32 18.93
C HIS A 551 -9.16 -23.58 18.72
N CYS A 552 -8.36 -23.98 19.72
CA CYS A 552 -7.90 -25.37 19.82
C CYS A 552 -9.13 -26.23 20.16
N LYS A 553 -10.01 -26.43 19.17
CA LYS A 553 -10.91 -27.57 19.16
C LYS A 553 -10.19 -28.66 18.38
N SER A 554 -9.63 -29.60 19.14
CA SER A 554 -9.63 -31.01 18.74
C SER A 554 -11.00 -31.33 18.16
N ASN A 555 -11.07 -31.55 16.86
CA ASN A 555 -12.09 -32.35 16.20
C ASN A 555 -11.58 -32.72 14.80
N ASN A 556 -11.25 -34.01 14.66
CA ASN A 556 -10.88 -34.74 13.45
C ASN A 556 -9.46 -34.49 12.91
N LEU A 557 -8.46 -34.81 13.73
CA LEU A 557 -7.27 -35.48 13.20
C LEU A 557 -7.43 -36.97 13.50
N ASP A 558 -7.36 -37.77 12.44
CA ASP A 558 -7.25 -39.21 12.51
C ASP A 558 -6.21 -39.64 13.54
N GLU A 559 -6.51 -40.75 14.21
CA GLU A 559 -5.60 -41.48 15.08
C GLU A 559 -4.23 -41.67 14.40
N ARG A 560 -3.15 -41.27 15.11
CA ARG A 560 -1.71 -41.33 14.76
C ARG A 560 -1.05 -40.10 14.14
N SER A 561 -1.17 -38.95 14.78
CA SER A 561 -0.01 -38.05 14.87
C SER A 561 0.18 -37.57 16.29
N ASP A 562 1.35 -37.90 16.85
CA ASP A 562 1.75 -37.55 18.20
C ASP A 562 1.66 -36.04 18.43
N VAL A 563 0.80 -35.62 19.36
CA VAL A 563 0.66 -34.24 19.85
C VAL A 563 1.89 -33.81 20.69
N SER A 564 2.97 -34.60 20.69
CA SER A 564 4.19 -34.37 21.49
C SER A 564 5.28 -33.55 20.78
N THR A 565 5.09 -33.07 19.55
CA THR A 565 6.14 -32.36 18.78
C THR A 565 5.70 -31.04 18.14
N ILE A 566 4.96 -30.18 18.86
CA ILE A 566 4.86 -28.77 18.46
C ILE A 566 6.07 -28.00 19.02
N GLU A 567 7.02 -27.68 18.15
CA GLU A 567 8.27 -26.99 18.47
C GLU A 567 8.05 -25.48 18.67
N ILE A 568 8.62 -24.93 19.74
CA ILE A 568 8.64 -23.48 20.00
C ILE A 568 9.81 -22.88 19.24
N LEU A 569 9.50 -22.09 18.22
CA LEU A 569 10.49 -21.38 17.40
C LEU A 569 11.22 -20.32 18.22
N ASN A 570 12.49 -20.05 17.88
CA ASN A 570 13.30 -19.01 18.51
C ASN A 570 13.22 -17.70 17.68
N PRO A 571 12.35 -16.74 18.02
CA PRO A 571 12.21 -15.49 17.25
C PRO A 571 13.47 -14.62 17.25
N LEU A 572 14.25 -14.68 18.34
CA LEU A 572 15.48 -13.89 18.51
C LEU A 572 16.62 -14.34 17.60
N GLU A 573 16.48 -15.46 16.88
CA GLU A 573 17.53 -16.01 16.02
C GLU A 573 18.00 -15.02 14.95
N TYR A 574 17.09 -14.36 14.25
CA TYR A 574 17.44 -13.44 13.16
C TYR A 574 18.03 -12.11 13.66
N PRO A 575 17.42 -11.40 14.63
CA PRO A 575 18.02 -10.19 15.21
C PRO A 575 19.38 -10.49 15.87
N GLN A 576 19.52 -11.65 16.54
CA GLN A 576 20.79 -12.06 17.13
C GLN A 576 21.87 -12.21 16.06
N ARG A 577 21.61 -12.96 14.98
CA ARG A 577 22.59 -13.14 13.91
C ARG A 577 23.06 -11.82 13.33
N THR A 578 22.15 -10.88 13.07
CA THR A 578 22.50 -9.59 12.47
C THR A 578 23.26 -8.67 13.41
N LEU A 579 22.75 -8.47 14.64
CA LEU A 579 23.35 -7.55 15.62
C LEU A 579 24.67 -8.10 16.19
N SER A 580 24.88 -9.41 16.18
CA SER A 580 26.14 -10.05 16.56
C SER A 580 27.29 -9.71 15.61
N VAL A 581 27.02 -9.55 14.31
CA VAL A 581 28.05 -9.24 13.29
C VAL A 581 28.68 -7.87 13.54
N ILE A 582 27.87 -6.89 13.89
CA ILE A 582 28.31 -5.52 14.21
C ILE A 582 28.71 -5.33 15.68
N GLY A 583 28.75 -6.43 16.42
CA GLY A 583 29.10 -6.45 17.84
C GLY A 583 28.02 -5.92 18.78
N VAL A 584 26.90 -5.36 18.31
CA VAL A 584 25.87 -4.70 19.15
C VAL A 584 25.11 -5.67 20.06
N TRP A 585 25.05 -6.97 19.71
CA TRP A 585 24.28 -7.94 20.48
C TRP A 585 24.74 -8.03 21.95
N PRO A 586 23.84 -7.88 22.95
CA PRO A 586 24.22 -7.71 24.36
C PRO A 586 25.03 -8.87 24.95
N GLU A 587 24.72 -10.11 24.56
CA GLU A 587 25.39 -11.32 25.08
C GLU A 587 26.86 -11.44 24.63
N GLN A 588 27.25 -10.70 23.59
CA GLN A 588 28.57 -10.77 22.95
C GLN A 588 29.56 -9.72 23.48
N TYR A 589 29.11 -8.83 24.38
CA TYR A 589 29.89 -7.79 25.07
C TYR A 589 31.13 -8.32 25.79
N ARG A 590 31.19 -9.62 26.10
CA ARG A 590 32.32 -10.26 26.80
C ARG A 590 33.43 -10.80 25.90
N THR A 591 33.35 -10.59 24.59
CA THR A 591 34.37 -11.05 23.65
C THR A 591 35.19 -9.88 23.09
N THR A 592 36.52 -10.00 23.11
CA THR A 592 37.43 -9.00 22.53
C THR A 592 37.09 -8.68 21.06
N LYS A 593 36.59 -9.68 20.31
CA LYS A 593 36.14 -9.50 18.93
C LYS A 593 34.88 -8.63 18.80
N GLY A 594 33.92 -8.77 19.71
CA GLY A 594 32.70 -7.97 19.74
C GLY A 594 32.93 -6.52 20.14
N ASP A 595 33.90 -6.25 21.01
CA ASP A 595 34.32 -4.89 21.38
C ASP A 595 35.00 -4.15 20.23
N ILE A 596 35.86 -4.85 19.49
CA ILE A 596 36.50 -4.31 18.30
C ILE A 596 35.44 -4.00 17.22
N ALA A 597 34.55 -4.96 16.92
CA ALA A 597 33.50 -4.79 15.92
C ALA A 597 32.56 -3.63 16.26
N TYR A 598 32.15 -3.50 17.52
CA TYR A 598 31.32 -2.39 17.96
C TYR A 598 32.05 -1.06 17.92
N SER A 599 33.31 -1.00 18.36
CA SER A 599 34.09 0.24 18.31
C SER A 599 34.27 0.73 16.87
N ILE A 600 34.52 -0.18 15.92
CA ILE A 600 34.59 0.15 14.49
C ILE A 600 33.24 0.68 14.00
N THR A 601 32.15 -0.04 14.29
CA THR A 601 30.80 0.36 13.83
C THR A 601 30.37 1.70 14.45
N PHE A 602 30.63 1.91 15.74
CA PHE A 602 30.30 3.13 16.47
C PHE A 602 31.08 4.33 15.93
N CYS A 603 32.40 4.19 15.72
CA CYS A 603 33.22 5.22 15.10
C CYS A 603 32.74 5.56 13.67
N TYR A 604 32.37 4.54 12.89
CA TYR A 604 31.82 4.75 11.55
C TYR A 604 30.53 5.59 11.56
N PHE A 605 29.55 5.25 12.39
CA PHE A 605 28.30 6.02 12.49
C PHE A 605 28.54 7.45 13.00
N ALA A 606 29.48 7.65 13.93
CA ALA A 606 29.84 8.99 14.40
C ALA A 606 30.47 9.85 13.30
N ILE A 607 31.35 9.25 12.49
CA ILE A 607 31.96 9.91 11.31
C ILE A 607 30.88 10.19 10.27
N ALA A 608 30.00 9.23 9.96
CA ALA A 608 28.90 9.39 9.03
C ALA A 608 27.98 10.56 9.42
N ILE A 609 27.53 10.62 10.68
CA ILE A 609 26.71 11.72 11.21
C ILE A 609 27.41 13.06 11.04
N THR A 610 28.71 13.13 11.32
CA THR A 610 29.51 14.36 11.18
C THR A 610 29.59 14.80 9.72
N LEU A 611 29.79 13.86 8.79
CA LEU A 611 29.84 14.12 7.35
C LEU A 611 28.47 14.53 6.79
N ILE A 612 27.39 13.86 7.17
CA ILE A 612 26.00 14.19 6.81
C ILE A 612 25.67 15.62 7.30
N ALA A 613 25.99 15.94 8.56
CA ALA A 613 25.75 17.27 9.13
C ALA A 613 26.56 18.37 8.43
N TYR A 614 27.80 18.09 8.05
CA TYR A 614 28.61 19.01 7.24
C TYR A 614 28.03 19.20 5.83
N GLY A 615 27.52 18.13 5.21
CA GLY A 615 26.78 18.19 3.95
C GLY A 615 25.53 19.07 4.04
N ALA A 616 24.76 18.95 5.14
CA ALA A 616 23.61 19.80 5.41
C ALA A 616 23.98 21.28 5.53
N TYR A 617 25.12 21.58 6.18
CA TYR A 617 25.63 22.95 6.31
C TYR A 617 26.04 23.53 4.95
N LYS A 618 26.81 22.77 4.15
CA LYS A 618 27.32 23.19 2.85
C LYS A 618 26.20 23.40 1.82
N ASN A 619 25.19 22.52 1.83
CA ASN A 619 24.08 22.54 0.87
C ASN A 619 22.81 23.21 1.44
N SER A 620 22.95 24.01 2.51
CA SER A 620 21.82 24.68 3.19
C SER A 620 21.01 25.63 2.30
N HIS A 621 21.53 25.98 1.14
CA HIS A 621 20.87 26.83 0.14
C HIS A 621 19.94 26.07 -0.81
N VAL A 622 19.99 24.73 -0.84
CA VAL A 622 19.20 23.88 -1.76
C VAL A 622 18.21 23.03 -0.95
N LEU A 623 16.94 23.43 -0.93
CA LEU A 623 15.93 22.89 -0.02
C LEU A 623 15.67 21.39 -0.20
N ASP A 624 15.56 20.91 -1.44
CA ASP A 624 15.24 19.50 -1.73
C ASP A 624 16.36 18.56 -1.27
N VAL A 625 17.60 18.97 -1.50
CA VAL A 625 18.81 18.28 -1.05
C VAL A 625 18.89 18.29 0.49
N LEU A 626 18.58 19.43 1.10
CA LEU A 626 18.59 19.57 2.56
C LEU A 626 17.55 18.65 3.23
N ILE A 627 16.35 18.49 2.65
CA ILE A 627 15.31 17.60 3.18
C ILE A 627 15.81 16.14 3.22
N ILE A 628 16.43 15.67 2.14
CA ILE A 628 16.96 14.30 2.05
C ILE A 628 18.07 14.10 3.08
N ILE A 629 19.04 15.03 3.17
CA ILE A 629 20.14 14.96 4.14
C ILE A 629 19.62 14.95 5.59
N VAL A 630 18.58 15.72 5.89
CA VAL A 630 17.97 15.75 7.23
C VAL A 630 17.30 14.41 7.57
N LEU A 631 16.61 13.77 6.63
CA LEU A 631 16.01 12.46 6.84
C LEU A 631 17.08 11.39 7.12
N GLU A 632 18.18 11.40 6.37
CA GLU A 632 19.32 10.51 6.59
C GLU A 632 19.99 10.74 7.95
N LEU A 633 20.13 12.00 8.36
CA LEU A 633 20.68 12.38 9.66
C LEU A 633 19.81 11.86 10.81
N ILE A 634 18.48 11.97 10.69
CA ILE A 634 17.53 11.44 11.68
C ILE A 634 17.67 9.92 11.78
N LEU A 635 17.61 9.21 10.65
CA LEU A 635 17.67 7.74 10.64
C LEU A 635 19.00 7.20 11.18
N THR A 636 20.12 7.80 10.77
CA THR A 636 21.46 7.40 11.21
C THR A 636 21.67 7.75 12.68
N GLY A 637 21.19 8.92 13.11
CA GLY A 637 21.23 9.38 14.50
C GLY A 637 20.42 8.49 15.45
N THR A 638 19.20 8.09 15.06
CA THR A 638 18.39 7.18 15.87
C THR A 638 19.06 5.82 16.02
N ASN A 639 19.60 5.24 14.94
CA ASN A 639 20.32 3.97 14.99
C ASN A 639 21.54 4.03 15.92
N PHE A 640 22.30 5.12 15.87
CA PHE A 640 23.46 5.33 16.74
C PHE A 640 23.07 5.29 18.22
N ILE A 641 21.97 5.95 18.59
CA ILE A 641 21.43 5.96 19.95
C ILE A 641 20.96 4.56 20.36
N TYR A 642 20.19 3.87 19.50
CA TYR A 642 19.70 2.53 19.79
C TYR A 642 20.82 1.51 19.96
N MET A 643 21.85 1.54 19.12
CA MET A 643 23.02 0.66 19.27
C MET A 643 23.71 0.84 20.62
N TYR A 644 23.87 2.09 21.07
CA TYR A 644 24.42 2.40 22.38
C TYR A 644 23.53 1.85 23.50
N ILE A 645 22.22 2.10 23.44
CA ILE A 645 21.26 1.63 24.45
C ILE A 645 21.25 0.10 24.52
N LEU A 646 21.16 -0.58 23.37
CA LEU A 646 21.14 -2.04 23.30
C LEU A 646 22.41 -2.63 23.93
N ARG A 647 23.58 -2.05 23.66
CA ARG A 647 24.86 -2.54 24.22
C ARG A 647 25.02 -2.19 25.70
N ALA A 648 24.64 -0.98 26.12
CA ALA A 648 24.88 -0.48 27.47
C ALA A 648 23.85 -0.99 28.50
N SER A 649 22.67 -1.41 28.05
CA SER A 649 21.57 -1.82 28.92
C SER A 649 21.78 -3.22 29.49
N LYS A 650 22.20 -3.28 30.77
CA LYS A 650 22.25 -4.52 31.55
C LYS A 650 20.87 -5.14 31.77
N ASP A 651 19.83 -4.31 31.82
CA ASP A 651 18.45 -4.78 31.98
C ASP A 651 17.98 -5.55 30.75
N LEU A 652 18.38 -5.09 29.57
CA LEU A 652 18.04 -5.76 28.32
C LEU A 652 18.77 -7.10 28.15
N GLU A 653 20.04 -7.18 28.56
CA GLU A 653 20.78 -8.46 28.62
C GLU A 653 20.02 -9.47 29.50
N ARG A 654 19.54 -9.04 30.68
CA ARG A 654 18.72 -9.88 31.57
C ARG A 654 17.44 -10.35 30.90
N VAL A 655 16.72 -9.47 30.21
CA VAL A 655 15.49 -9.81 29.48
C VAL A 655 15.77 -10.83 28.39
N ILE A 656 16.82 -10.67 27.59
CA ILE A 656 17.17 -11.60 26.50
C ILE A 656 17.51 -12.99 27.05
N VAL A 657 18.36 -13.05 28.09
CA VAL A 657 18.76 -14.32 28.72
C VAL A 657 17.54 -15.03 29.30
N MET A 658 16.66 -14.28 29.95
CA MET A 658 15.42 -14.82 30.50
C MET A 658 14.48 -15.31 29.39
N MET A 659 14.24 -14.54 28.33
CA MET A 659 13.42 -14.95 27.19
C MET A 659 13.94 -16.22 26.54
N LYS A 660 15.26 -16.31 26.27
CA LYS A 660 15.89 -17.50 25.71
C LYS A 660 15.72 -18.71 26.61
N LYS A 661 15.94 -18.53 27.92
CA LYS A 661 15.76 -19.60 28.91
C LYS A 661 14.31 -20.07 28.95
N GLU A 662 13.36 -19.14 29.00
CA GLU A 662 11.93 -19.42 29.03
C GLU A 662 11.43 -20.15 27.78
N ILE A 663 11.93 -19.76 26.60
CA ILE A 663 11.62 -20.41 25.32
C ILE A 663 12.25 -21.82 25.23
N LYS A 664 13.49 -21.98 25.70
CA LYS A 664 14.25 -23.23 25.60
C LYS A 664 13.82 -24.27 26.63
N ASP A 665 13.67 -23.86 27.88
CA ASP A 665 13.39 -24.74 29.01
C ASP A 665 11.87 -24.95 29.19
N GLY A 666 11.03 -24.20 28.46
CA GLY A 666 9.57 -24.31 28.52
C GLY A 666 8.97 -23.91 29.86
N THR A 667 9.73 -23.24 30.74
CA THR A 667 9.35 -22.91 32.11
C THR A 667 8.15 -21.97 32.23
N ILE A 668 7.70 -21.39 31.13
CA ILE A 668 6.49 -20.54 31.08
C ILE A 668 5.21 -21.39 31.14
N PHE A 669 5.28 -22.66 30.74
CA PHE A 669 4.09 -23.52 30.57
C PHE A 669 3.98 -24.53 31.71
N GLU A 670 2.83 -24.57 32.37
CA GLU A 670 2.48 -25.60 33.35
C GLU A 670 1.68 -26.74 32.70
N ASN A 671 1.00 -26.47 31.58
CA ASN A 671 0.19 -27.44 30.83
C ASN A 671 0.22 -27.17 29.31
N GLU A 672 -0.24 -28.14 28.52
CA GLU A 672 -0.27 -28.03 27.04
C GLU A 672 -1.28 -26.99 26.53
N GLU A 673 -2.29 -26.63 27.33
CA GLU A 673 -3.26 -25.58 26.98
C GLU A 673 -2.62 -24.19 26.99
N GLU A 674 -1.77 -23.90 27.97
CA GLU A 674 -0.99 -22.66 28.03
C GLU A 674 -0.03 -22.53 26.86
N LYS A 675 0.58 -23.65 26.45
CA LYS A 675 1.43 -23.71 25.26
C LYS A 675 0.64 -23.37 24.00
N CYS A 676 -0.58 -23.90 23.86
CA CYS A 676 -1.47 -23.57 22.74
C CYS A 676 -1.85 -22.08 22.70
N VAL A 677 -2.02 -21.42 23.85
CA VAL A 677 -2.34 -19.99 23.94
C VAL A 677 -1.15 -19.10 23.54
N TYR A 678 0.08 -19.54 23.81
CA TYR A 678 1.31 -18.80 23.51
C TYR A 678 1.80 -18.96 22.06
N LEU A 679 1.63 -20.16 21.49
CA LEU A 679 2.15 -20.53 20.16
C LEU A 679 1.84 -19.54 19.02
N PRO A 680 0.64 -18.92 18.92
CA PRO A 680 0.34 -17.94 17.89
C PRO A 680 1.25 -16.70 17.95
N TYR A 681 1.51 -16.16 19.14
CA TYR A 681 2.40 -15.02 19.34
C TYR A 681 3.85 -15.37 18.98
N ASN A 682 4.28 -16.57 19.35
CA ASN A 682 5.62 -17.07 19.05
C ASN A 682 5.85 -17.25 17.55
N ARG A 683 4.88 -17.82 16.82
CA ARG A 683 4.95 -17.99 15.36
C ARG A 683 4.96 -16.64 14.65
N LEU A 684 4.08 -15.72 15.08
CA LEU A 684 4.01 -14.39 14.49
C LEU A 684 5.34 -13.63 14.63
N SER A 685 5.92 -13.64 15.83
CA SER A 685 7.22 -13.05 16.14
C SER A 685 8.33 -13.64 15.26
N TYR A 686 8.43 -14.97 15.19
CA TYR A 686 9.46 -15.62 14.38
C TYR A 686 9.36 -15.29 12.88
N TYR A 687 8.16 -15.38 12.30
CA TYR A 687 7.99 -15.09 10.87
C TYR A 687 8.20 -13.62 10.55
N TYR A 688 7.76 -12.70 11.42
CA TYR A 688 8.01 -11.27 11.26
C TYR A 688 9.53 -11.00 11.18
N SER A 689 10.29 -11.44 12.18
CA SER A 689 11.74 -11.24 12.22
C SER A 689 12.47 -11.91 11.05
N LYS A 690 12.04 -13.10 10.65
CA LYS A 690 12.60 -13.80 9.48
C LYS A 690 12.41 -13.01 8.19
N TYR A 691 11.19 -12.62 7.87
CA TYR A 691 10.88 -11.98 6.59
C TYR A 691 11.33 -10.53 6.54
N ALA A 692 11.21 -9.78 7.64
CA ALA A 692 11.65 -8.39 7.71
C ALA A 692 13.18 -8.28 7.49
N ILE A 693 13.97 -9.07 8.21
CA ILE A 693 15.44 -9.00 8.09
C ILE A 693 15.93 -9.57 6.75
N THR A 694 15.32 -10.67 6.27
CA THR A 694 15.70 -11.26 4.97
C THR A 694 15.37 -10.33 3.81
N SER A 695 14.20 -9.69 3.82
CA SER A 695 13.83 -8.73 2.77
C SER A 695 14.71 -7.48 2.80
N ALA A 696 15.03 -6.94 3.98
CA ALA A 696 15.96 -5.83 4.11
C ALA A 696 17.36 -6.19 3.56
N PHE A 697 17.85 -7.40 3.84
CA PHE A 697 19.11 -7.88 3.28
C PHE A 697 19.06 -7.98 1.74
N CYS A 698 17.98 -8.54 1.19
CA CYS A 698 17.80 -8.63 -0.27
C CYS A 698 17.73 -7.25 -0.92
N ILE A 699 17.02 -6.29 -0.32
CA ILE A 699 16.89 -4.94 -0.84
C ILE A 699 18.24 -4.23 -0.82
N SER A 700 18.96 -4.24 0.32
CA SER A 700 20.30 -3.65 0.42
C SER A 700 21.28 -4.29 -0.57
N TYR A 701 21.20 -5.62 -0.77
CA TYR A 701 22.03 -6.33 -1.74
C TYR A 701 21.72 -5.88 -3.17
N LEU A 702 20.45 -5.84 -3.57
CA LEU A 702 20.05 -5.40 -4.91
C LEU A 702 20.45 -3.93 -5.15
N MET A 703 20.23 -3.07 -4.16
CA MET A 703 20.60 -1.65 -4.24
C MET A 703 22.11 -1.44 -4.40
N TYR A 704 22.96 -2.25 -3.76
CA TYR A 704 24.41 -2.11 -3.84
C TYR A 704 25.05 -2.84 -5.03
N PHE A 705 24.55 -4.00 -5.45
CA PHE A 705 25.22 -4.82 -6.46
C PHE A 705 24.77 -4.55 -7.89
N VAL A 706 23.52 -4.10 -8.10
CA VAL A 706 23.03 -3.78 -9.45
C VAL A 706 23.91 -2.71 -10.14
N PRO A 707 24.28 -1.60 -9.48
CA PRO A 707 25.10 -0.58 -10.14
C PRO A 707 26.57 -1.00 -10.32
N LEU A 708 27.09 -1.87 -9.45
CA LEU A 708 28.43 -2.46 -9.62
C LEU A 708 28.49 -3.34 -10.87
N ILE A 709 27.42 -4.08 -11.16
CA ILE A 709 27.30 -4.91 -12.36
C ILE A 709 27.23 -4.02 -13.59
N GLU A 710 26.43 -2.95 -13.58
CA GLU A 710 26.38 -1.97 -14.67
C GLU A 710 27.74 -1.33 -14.93
N LEU A 711 28.46 -0.93 -13.87
CA LEU A 711 29.80 -0.37 -13.97
C LEU A 711 30.79 -1.38 -14.56
N ALA A 712 30.76 -2.64 -14.12
CA ALA A 712 31.65 -3.69 -14.60
C ALA A 712 31.40 -4.06 -16.08
N VAL A 713 30.12 -4.06 -16.50
CA VAL A 713 29.72 -4.28 -17.89
C VAL A 713 30.19 -3.12 -18.78
N HIS A 714 30.07 -1.88 -18.32
CA HIS A 714 30.54 -0.70 -19.04
C HIS A 714 32.07 -0.58 -19.09
N PHE A 715 32.79 -0.99 -18.04
CA PHE A 715 34.26 -1.00 -18.02
C PHE A 715 34.88 -1.96 -19.05
N HIS A 716 34.14 -2.98 -19.48
CA HIS A 716 34.57 -3.92 -20.52
C HIS A 716 34.31 -3.41 -21.95
N ALA A 717 33.44 -2.40 -22.10
CA ALA A 717 33.04 -1.87 -23.41
C ALA A 717 33.96 -0.77 -23.94
N ASP A 718 34.67 -0.02 -23.07
CA ASP A 718 35.54 1.10 -23.46
C ASP A 718 36.98 0.92 -22.93
N LEU A 719 37.80 0.17 -23.65
CA LEU A 719 39.26 0.22 -23.56
C LEU A 719 39.86 1.34 -24.46
N GLY A 720 39.04 2.35 -24.79
CA GLY A 720 39.40 3.49 -25.63
C GLY A 720 39.12 4.82 -24.94
N ASN A 721 40.14 5.34 -24.27
CA ASN A 721 40.40 6.76 -23.94
C ASN A 721 39.19 7.74 -24.02
N THR A 722 38.32 7.73 -22.99
CA THR A 722 37.38 8.84 -22.74
C THR A 722 37.35 9.17 -21.25
N THR A 723 37.48 10.47 -20.92
CA THR A 723 37.27 11.01 -19.57
C THR A 723 35.76 11.04 -19.29
N ARG A 724 35.19 9.95 -18.76
CA ARG A 724 33.79 9.92 -18.33
C ARG A 724 33.63 10.41 -16.89
N THR A 725 32.54 11.13 -16.65
CA THR A 725 31.98 11.42 -15.33
C THR A 725 31.29 10.17 -14.78
N TYR A 726 31.52 9.84 -13.52
CA TYR A 726 30.87 8.70 -12.86
C TYR A 726 29.77 9.25 -11.95
N GLU A 727 28.51 8.98 -12.28
CA GLU A 727 27.38 9.30 -11.42
C GLU A 727 27.09 8.13 -10.49
N MET A 728 27.02 8.41 -9.19
CA MET A 728 26.68 7.39 -8.20
C MET A 728 25.18 7.05 -8.30
N PRO A 729 24.78 5.79 -8.05
CA PRO A 729 23.40 5.33 -8.20
C PRO A 729 22.46 5.96 -7.18
N PHE A 730 23.04 6.42 -6.07
CA PHE A 730 22.39 7.22 -5.06
C PHE A 730 23.13 8.56 -4.98
N PRO A 731 22.42 9.70 -4.94
CA PRO A 731 23.07 10.96 -4.66
C PRO A 731 23.44 10.99 -3.18
N LEU A 732 24.59 10.43 -2.82
CA LEU A 732 25.26 10.83 -1.59
C LEU A 732 25.71 12.27 -1.82
N TYR A 733 24.85 13.24 -1.47
CA TYR A 733 25.15 14.68 -1.54
C TYR A 733 26.32 15.11 -0.64
N ILE A 734 26.98 14.15 -0.02
CA ILE A 734 28.06 14.28 0.92
C ILE A 734 29.36 13.97 0.16
N MET A 735 29.84 14.99 -0.57
CA MET A 735 31.23 15.48 -0.54
C MET A 735 31.95 15.64 -1.88
N PHE A 736 31.60 15.02 -2.99
CA PHE A 736 32.46 15.12 -4.17
C PHE A 736 31.70 15.11 -5.50
N ASP A 737 31.84 16.21 -6.22
CA ASP A 737 31.79 16.19 -7.68
C ASP A 737 33.03 15.38 -8.12
N TYR A 738 32.85 14.09 -8.45
CA TYR A 738 33.98 13.23 -8.85
C TYR A 738 34.32 13.46 -10.31
N GLU A 739 34.65 14.70 -10.67
CA GLU A 739 35.23 14.98 -11.98
C GLU A 739 36.62 14.31 -12.03
N HIS A 740 36.70 13.22 -12.80
CA HIS A 740 37.93 12.63 -13.34
C HIS A 740 38.84 11.81 -12.41
N ASN A 741 38.34 11.23 -11.31
CA ASN A 741 39.16 10.31 -10.49
C ASN A 741 38.45 8.99 -10.12
N ALA A 742 38.69 7.95 -10.92
CA ALA A 742 38.13 6.60 -10.74
C ALA A 742 38.56 5.94 -9.41
N TRP A 743 39.73 6.28 -8.85
CA TRP A 743 40.17 5.77 -7.55
C TRP A 743 39.32 6.35 -6.42
N LEU A 744 39.01 7.65 -6.48
CA LEU A 744 38.19 8.32 -5.48
C LEU A 744 36.73 7.84 -5.54
N TYR A 745 36.21 7.58 -6.74
CA TYR A 745 34.91 6.92 -6.95
C TYR A 745 34.90 5.50 -6.35
N ALA A 746 35.94 4.69 -6.60
CA ALA A 746 36.01 3.33 -6.03
C ALA A 746 36.08 3.33 -4.50
N CYS A 747 36.87 4.23 -3.90
CA CYS A 747 36.96 4.36 -2.45
C CYS A 747 35.62 4.77 -1.80
N THR A 748 34.85 5.61 -2.47
CA THR A 748 33.59 6.15 -1.94
C THR A 748 32.44 5.16 -2.14
N TYR A 749 32.42 4.44 -3.24
CA TYR A 749 31.56 3.27 -3.44
C TYR A 749 31.76 2.20 -2.36
N ILE A 750 33.02 1.89 -2.01
CA ILE A 750 33.33 0.96 -0.91
C ILE A 750 32.86 1.51 0.44
N ALA A 751 32.95 2.82 0.67
CA ALA A 751 32.45 3.45 1.89
C ALA A 751 30.92 3.39 2.00
N GLU A 752 30.20 3.41 0.88
CA GLU A 752 28.74 3.29 0.81
C GLU A 752 28.19 1.90 1.13
N PHE A 753 28.99 0.85 0.94
CA PHE A 753 28.62 -0.50 1.35
C PHE A 753 28.14 -0.55 2.80
N PHE A 754 28.78 0.21 3.69
CA PHE A 754 28.42 0.27 5.10
C PHE A 754 27.13 1.08 5.36
N PHE A 755 26.78 2.05 4.50
CA PHE A 755 25.49 2.75 4.57
C PHE A 755 24.33 1.83 4.20
N THR A 756 24.52 0.87 3.29
CA THR A 756 23.49 -0.12 2.95
C THR A 756 23.14 -1.05 4.12
N TYR A 757 24.05 -1.17 5.10
CA TYR A 757 23.80 -1.90 6.35
C TYR A 757 22.96 -1.11 7.35
N VAL A 758 22.84 0.21 7.24
CA VAL A 758 22.04 1.04 8.17
C VAL A 758 20.58 0.59 8.19
N GLY A 759 19.99 0.31 7.02
CA GLY A 759 18.61 -0.19 6.90
C GLY A 759 18.43 -1.59 7.49
N ILE A 760 19.42 -2.48 7.32
CA ILE A 760 19.42 -3.83 7.90
C ILE A 760 19.52 -3.77 9.43
N ILE A 761 20.39 -2.90 9.95
CA ILE A 761 20.57 -2.69 11.39
C ILE A 761 19.28 -2.13 12.00
N HIS A 762 18.69 -1.09 11.41
CA HIS A 762 17.43 -0.52 11.86
C HIS A 762 16.31 -1.57 11.90
N THR A 763 16.14 -2.32 10.81
CA THR A 763 15.13 -3.39 10.72
C THR A 763 15.35 -4.48 11.76
N SER A 764 16.62 -4.79 12.08
CA SER A 764 16.96 -5.79 13.10
C SER A 764 16.65 -5.31 14.52
N ILE A 765 16.87 -4.02 14.81
CA ILE A 765 16.51 -3.39 16.08
C ILE A 765 14.98 -3.39 16.26
N VAL A 766 14.24 -2.96 15.24
CA VAL A 766 12.76 -2.98 15.27
C VAL A 766 12.21 -4.41 15.42
N SER A 767 12.80 -5.37 14.71
CA SER A 767 12.42 -6.79 14.83
C SER A 767 12.62 -7.31 16.25
N PHE A 768 13.74 -6.96 16.88
CA PHE A 768 14.01 -7.29 18.27
C PHE A 768 12.98 -6.67 19.24
N GLU A 769 12.58 -5.42 19.05
CA GLU A 769 11.53 -4.78 19.87
C GLU A 769 10.19 -5.51 19.74
N VAL A 770 9.79 -5.84 18.51
CA VAL A 770 8.55 -6.59 18.23
C VAL A 770 8.58 -7.97 18.90
N ASP A 771 9.72 -8.67 18.87
CA ASP A 771 9.89 -9.98 19.49
C ASP A 771 9.72 -9.93 21.01
N VAL A 772 10.29 -8.92 21.67
CA VAL A 772 10.12 -8.69 23.12
C VAL A 772 8.65 -8.41 23.45
N VAL A 773 7.99 -7.54 22.68
CA VAL A 773 6.58 -7.18 22.91
C VAL A 773 5.66 -8.38 22.72
N LEU A 774 5.81 -9.15 21.64
CA LEU A 774 4.97 -10.32 21.37
C LEU A 774 5.19 -11.43 22.39
N HIS A 775 6.41 -11.62 22.87
CA HIS A 775 6.70 -12.55 23.96
C HIS A 775 6.00 -12.14 25.26
N ILE A 776 6.04 -10.86 25.63
CA ILE A 776 5.32 -10.33 26.80
C ILE A 776 3.80 -10.50 26.62
N CYS A 777 3.27 -10.22 25.44
CA CYS A 777 1.85 -10.42 25.13
C CYS A 777 1.43 -11.89 25.29
N GLY A 778 2.27 -12.82 24.83
CA GLY A 778 2.08 -14.25 25.04
C GLY A 778 2.03 -14.61 26.54
N LYS A 779 2.97 -14.10 27.34
CA LYS A 779 3.00 -14.32 28.80
C LYS A 779 1.78 -13.74 29.51
N LEU A 780 1.30 -12.57 29.09
CA LEU A 780 0.08 -11.98 29.62
C LEU A 780 -1.16 -12.79 29.25
N CYS A 781 -1.19 -13.42 28.07
CA CYS A 781 -2.26 -14.34 27.70
C CYS A 781 -2.27 -15.62 28.55
N ILE A 782 -1.10 -16.19 28.83
CA ILE A 782 -0.96 -17.32 29.76
C ILE A 782 -1.48 -16.94 31.15
N MET A 783 -1.09 -15.76 31.65
CA MET A 783 -1.58 -15.24 32.93
C MET A 783 -3.11 -15.10 32.95
N CYS A 784 -3.69 -14.56 31.87
CA CYS A 784 -5.14 -14.44 31.75
C CYS A 784 -5.83 -15.81 31.73
N HIS A 785 -5.21 -16.80 31.07
CA HIS A 785 -5.70 -18.17 31.06
C HIS A 785 -5.67 -18.78 32.48
N ARG A 786 -4.56 -18.66 33.21
CA ARG A 786 -4.43 -19.13 34.61
C ARG A 786 -5.42 -18.49 35.57
N ILE A 787 -5.69 -17.19 35.42
CA ILE A 787 -6.70 -16.50 36.24
C ILE A 787 -8.11 -17.04 35.97
N ARG A 788 -8.41 -17.38 34.72
CA ARG A 788 -9.72 -17.94 34.31
C ARG A 788 -9.92 -19.38 34.78
N THR A 789 -8.85 -20.13 35.03
CA THR A 789 -8.91 -21.53 35.49
C THR A 789 -8.85 -21.68 37.01
N ILE A 790 -8.82 -20.57 37.77
CA ILE A 790 -8.93 -20.61 39.24
C ILE A 790 -10.31 -21.20 39.62
N PRO A 791 -10.37 -22.27 40.44
CA PRO A 791 -11.63 -22.86 40.87
C PRO A 791 -12.49 -21.86 41.64
N ALA A 792 -13.82 -22.00 41.58
CA ALA A 792 -14.76 -21.08 42.20
C ALA A 792 -14.47 -20.91 43.71
N GLN A 793 -14.00 -19.73 44.09
CA GLN A 793 -13.69 -19.33 45.47
C GLN A 793 -14.52 -18.10 45.85
N PRO A 794 -14.75 -17.84 47.15
CA PRO A 794 -15.35 -16.59 47.62
C PRO A 794 -14.57 -15.36 47.10
N PRO A 795 -15.23 -14.23 46.81
CA PRO A 795 -14.62 -13.09 46.11
C PRO A 795 -13.35 -12.53 46.77
N GLU A 796 -13.28 -12.51 48.10
CA GLU A 796 -12.07 -12.06 48.84
C GLU A 796 -10.87 -13.03 48.69
N LEU A 797 -11.14 -14.34 48.64
CA LEU A 797 -10.14 -15.38 48.41
C LEU A 797 -9.70 -15.42 46.95
N PHE A 798 -10.63 -15.22 46.01
CA PHE A 798 -10.31 -15.06 44.59
C PHE A 798 -9.44 -13.83 44.35
N GLU A 799 -9.78 -12.67 44.92
CA GLU A 799 -8.97 -11.45 44.77
C GLU A 799 -7.56 -11.63 45.37
N LYS A 800 -7.45 -12.28 46.54
CA LYS A 800 -6.15 -12.59 47.15
C LYS A 800 -5.34 -13.62 46.37
N SER A 801 -6.00 -14.58 45.72
CA SER A 801 -5.37 -15.60 44.86
C SER A 801 -4.94 -15.00 43.51
N ALA A 802 -5.78 -14.18 42.88
CA ALA A 802 -5.46 -13.44 41.66
C ALA A 802 -4.35 -12.41 41.88
N LYS A 803 -4.37 -11.67 43.01
CA LYS A 803 -3.28 -10.76 43.40
C LYS A 803 -1.97 -11.51 43.67
N ARG A 804 -2.03 -12.69 44.32
CA ARG A 804 -0.85 -13.55 44.51
C ARG A 804 -0.30 -14.09 43.19
N MET A 805 -1.16 -14.53 42.28
CA MET A 805 -0.80 -15.03 40.96
C MET A 805 -0.22 -13.92 40.08
N ALA A 806 -0.86 -12.74 40.04
CA ALA A 806 -0.33 -11.55 39.38
C ALA A 806 1.02 -11.13 39.97
N SER A 807 1.16 -11.13 41.29
CA SER A 807 2.44 -10.84 41.95
C SER A 807 3.50 -11.91 41.68
N SER A 808 3.09 -13.17 41.45
CA SER A 808 4.00 -14.26 41.06
C SER A 808 4.42 -14.19 39.59
N HIS A 809 3.53 -13.73 38.71
CA HIS A 809 3.78 -13.57 37.27
C HIS A 809 4.54 -12.27 36.94
N VAL A 810 4.32 -11.21 37.72
CA VAL A 810 5.01 -9.91 37.65
C VAL A 810 6.33 -9.92 38.43
N LYS A 811 6.61 -10.96 39.24
CA LYS A 811 7.97 -11.29 39.72
C LYS A 811 8.83 -11.75 38.54
N LEU A 812 9.05 -10.86 37.57
CA LEU A 812 10.37 -10.70 37.02
C LEU A 812 11.28 -10.51 38.24
N THR A 813 12.12 -11.50 38.47
CA THR A 813 13.20 -11.45 39.46
C THR A 813 13.83 -10.05 39.43
N LYS A 814 13.99 -9.45 40.62
CA LYS A 814 14.76 -8.21 40.85
C LYS A 814 15.96 -8.05 39.91
#